data_AF-A0A948ZKG1-F1
#
_entry.id   AF-A0A948ZKG1-F1
#
_cell.length_a   1.000
_cell.length_b   1.000
_cell.length_c   1.000
_cell.angle_alpha   90.00
_cell.angle_beta   90.00
_cell.angle_gamma   90.00
#
_symmetry.space_group_name_H-M   'P 1'
#
loop_
_entity.id
_entity.type
_entity.pdbx_description
1 polymer ?
#
loop_
_entity_poly.entity_id
_entity_poly.type
_entity_poly.pdbx_seq_one_letter_code
_entity_poly.pdbx_strand_id
1 'polypeptide(L)'
;MSNLVIQRVSTARQKKQFLQFPWTLYRDDPNWVPPLRGNQRELVGYRPHPFYARNTIQTFLAYRGDEVRGRIAAILNQGHIDQYDDRRGFFGFFECLDDQEAADGLFDAVRRWFADQDIHRLRGPTNPSLNYELGLLIDGFDSPPTFMMTYNPPYYARLIENHGFRKTQDLYAFWGEIEMLPKIGAKLGPIAEQIIERYDVKLRTLDTSRFQQDVELFLSIYNRSLVGTWGFVPMSAEEVRHMARGLRRIIIPEMAIAAEIDGRVVGVSFGLPDYNPRIKKIDGRLFPFGFVHLLRNRRAIKRIRLISTNVLPEYQRMGVGLVLLHGLVPKAIEWDIEEAEFSWVLESNSLSYGSLKKGGAKITKTYRLFDLDEEGTRDEGRGVERNDECRMMNDESQRHGQTVHRSSFIIHHSSFSSAPLSIREVRNRRDLDRFIRLPWRIYADDPHWVPPLLVEVKEFLNRRKHPFYKHGEATKFIALRGDQCVGRILVSDDSRYNRQHDANVGCFGMFECVDDRPTAHALLDAVAGWLRSHGRSTVMGPIDYSTNYPCGLLIEGFHAPPRIMMNHNRPYYADLLESWGLRKAKDLYAWWFVDPHDLASRWQERAERIAKRSGVVIRPFRTDDFAAEMARCREIYNDAMCDLWGFVKLTEAEFQYFAKRLSKMAIADQVLLAEIEGRPVGFSITMPDINEAIRPLHGRLTRWGLPLGLLRLLRRKRRIKTARMVVLDVLKEYRRRGVAEMLILRTLDHGKNVLGYTGAELSWTFEDNDLVNRPIEAVGAKRYKTYRIYEKELGG
;
A
#
# COMPACT_ATOMS: atom_id res chain seq x y z
N MET A 1 23.04 -40.41 17.57
CA MET A 1 21.75 -39.83 17.13
C MET A 1 22.03 -38.39 16.72
N SER A 2 21.58 -37.95 15.55
CA SER A 2 21.79 -36.57 15.10
C SER A 2 20.98 -35.59 15.95
N ASN A 3 21.59 -34.49 16.38
CA ASN A 3 20.92 -33.47 17.20
C ASN A 3 19.84 -32.72 16.38
N LEU A 4 18.75 -32.34 17.05
CA LEU A 4 17.73 -31.46 16.48
C LEU A 4 18.29 -30.04 16.29
N VAL A 5 18.07 -29.44 15.13
CA VAL A 5 18.50 -28.07 14.82
C VAL A 5 17.33 -27.26 14.26
N ILE A 6 16.99 -26.16 14.93
CA ILE A 6 15.97 -25.22 14.46
C ILE A 6 16.65 -24.04 13.77
N GLN A 7 16.27 -23.77 12.52
CA GLN A 7 16.90 -22.73 11.71
C GLN A 7 15.89 -21.76 11.12
N ARG A 8 16.26 -20.47 11.09
CA ARG A 8 15.56 -19.46 10.29
C ARG A 8 15.73 -19.78 8.80
N VAL A 9 14.62 -19.79 8.06
CA VAL A 9 14.66 -19.96 6.61
C VAL A 9 15.19 -18.66 5.98
N SER A 10 16.34 -18.74 5.33
CA SER A 10 17.01 -17.59 4.70
C SER A 10 17.41 -17.86 3.25
N THR A 11 17.72 -19.11 2.91
CA THR A 11 18.20 -19.51 1.58
C THR A 11 17.08 -19.98 0.66
N ALA A 12 17.34 -19.96 -0.66
CA ALA A 12 16.40 -20.50 -1.64
C ALA A 12 16.11 -22.00 -1.44
N ARG A 13 17.12 -22.78 -1.01
CA ARG A 13 16.98 -24.21 -0.69
C ARG A 13 16.02 -24.41 0.49
N GLN A 14 16.22 -23.68 1.59
CA GLN A 14 15.34 -23.73 2.75
C GLN A 14 13.91 -23.29 2.40
N LYS A 15 13.73 -22.22 1.60
CA LYS A 15 12.40 -21.79 1.13
C LYS A 15 11.69 -22.90 0.36
N LYS A 16 12.42 -23.62 -0.50
CA LYS A 16 11.89 -24.79 -1.23
C LYS A 16 11.52 -25.92 -0.28
N GLN A 17 12.37 -26.24 0.69
CA GLN A 17 12.09 -27.27 1.71
C GLN A 17 10.85 -26.91 2.54
N PHE A 18 10.74 -25.67 3.02
CA PHE A 18 9.58 -25.15 3.74
C PHE A 18 8.29 -25.35 2.94
N LEU A 19 8.27 -24.95 1.67
CA LEU A 19 7.09 -25.10 0.82
C LEU A 19 6.77 -26.56 0.51
N GLN A 20 7.77 -27.42 0.37
CA GLN A 20 7.58 -28.81 -0.05
C GLN A 20 7.23 -29.75 1.10
N PHE A 21 7.57 -29.40 2.35
CA PHE A 21 7.39 -30.29 3.50
C PHE A 21 5.98 -30.87 3.68
N PRO A 22 4.87 -30.12 3.49
CA PRO A 22 3.52 -30.72 3.53
C PRO A 22 3.34 -31.90 2.57
N TRP A 23 3.85 -31.81 1.34
CA TRP A 23 3.77 -32.91 0.37
C TRP A 23 4.53 -34.16 0.81
N THR A 24 5.52 -34.02 1.68
CA THR A 24 6.21 -35.16 2.28
C THR A 24 5.38 -35.72 3.43
N LEU A 25 4.87 -34.86 4.30
CA LEU A 25 4.10 -35.24 5.49
C LEU A 25 2.78 -35.94 5.16
N TYR A 26 2.00 -35.40 4.22
CA TYR A 26 0.65 -35.87 3.91
C TYR A 26 0.60 -36.81 2.71
N ARG A 27 1.73 -37.39 2.29
CA ARG A 27 1.81 -38.19 1.06
C ARG A 27 0.77 -39.32 1.03
N ASP A 28 0.54 -39.93 2.18
CA ASP A 28 -0.31 -41.11 2.33
C ASP A 28 -1.67 -40.76 2.97
N ASP A 29 -1.97 -39.47 3.14
CA ASP A 29 -3.25 -39.02 3.71
C ASP A 29 -4.31 -38.87 2.59
N PRO A 30 -5.37 -39.69 2.58
CA PRO A 30 -6.40 -39.66 1.54
C PRO A 30 -7.32 -38.44 1.64
N ASN A 31 -7.32 -37.70 2.75
CA ASN A 31 -8.15 -36.52 2.98
C ASN A 31 -7.39 -35.22 2.74
N TRP A 32 -6.06 -35.25 2.75
CA TRP A 32 -5.27 -34.06 2.45
C TRP A 32 -5.49 -33.54 1.02
N VAL A 33 -5.54 -32.22 0.88
CA VAL A 33 -5.65 -31.51 -0.39
C VAL A 33 -4.46 -30.55 -0.49
N PRO A 34 -3.61 -30.66 -1.52
CA PRO A 34 -2.48 -29.77 -1.69
C PRO A 34 -2.94 -28.34 -1.97
N PRO A 35 -2.39 -27.31 -1.32
CA PRO A 35 -2.73 -25.94 -1.62
C PRO A 35 -2.16 -25.50 -2.97
N LEU A 36 -2.73 -24.45 -3.57
CA LEU A 36 -2.18 -23.85 -4.78
C LEU A 36 -0.76 -23.31 -4.52
N ARG A 37 0.23 -23.87 -5.21
CA ARG A 37 1.66 -23.60 -4.96
C ARG A 37 2.03 -22.13 -5.16
N GLY A 38 1.38 -21.45 -6.10
CA GLY A 38 1.56 -20.02 -6.35
C GLY A 38 1.06 -19.16 -5.18
N ASN A 39 -0.16 -19.45 -4.71
CA ASN A 39 -0.80 -18.76 -3.59
C ASN A 39 0.01 -18.93 -2.30
N GLN A 40 0.46 -20.15 -1.99
CA GLN A 40 1.27 -20.41 -0.80
C GLN A 40 2.57 -19.61 -0.77
N ARG A 41 3.24 -19.41 -1.91
CA ARG A 41 4.45 -18.56 -1.98
C ARG A 41 4.19 -17.11 -1.61
N GLU A 42 3.01 -16.58 -1.95
CA GLU A 42 2.59 -15.23 -1.59
C GLU A 42 2.22 -15.16 -0.10
N LEU A 43 1.40 -16.10 0.37
CA LEU A 43 0.93 -16.14 1.76
C LEU A 43 2.06 -16.33 2.77
N VAL A 44 3.13 -17.07 2.45
CA VAL A 44 4.31 -17.21 3.34
C VAL A 44 5.37 -16.11 3.14
N GLY A 45 5.08 -15.07 2.35
CA GLY A 45 5.96 -13.91 2.15
C GLY A 45 7.17 -14.16 1.25
N TYR A 46 7.21 -15.26 0.50
CA TYR A 46 8.29 -15.53 -0.48
C TYR A 46 8.04 -14.85 -1.83
N ARG A 47 6.84 -14.31 -2.05
CA ARG A 47 6.46 -13.40 -3.14
C ARG A 47 5.73 -12.18 -2.57
N PRO A 48 5.71 -11.04 -3.29
CA PRO A 48 5.00 -9.85 -2.84
C PRO A 48 3.52 -10.13 -2.60
N HIS A 49 3.02 -9.68 -1.46
CA HIS A 49 1.62 -9.81 -1.09
C HIS A 49 1.22 -8.60 -0.21
N PRO A 50 0.08 -7.94 -0.44
CA PRO A 50 -0.25 -6.67 0.22
C PRO A 50 -0.34 -6.72 1.75
N PHE A 51 -0.70 -7.88 2.32
CA PHE A 51 -0.67 -8.11 3.77
C PHE A 51 0.69 -7.71 4.39
N TYR A 52 1.80 -8.02 3.69
CA TYR A 52 3.16 -7.73 4.16
C TYR A 52 3.63 -6.29 3.87
N ALA A 53 2.74 -5.39 3.44
CA ALA A 53 3.06 -3.97 3.35
C ALA A 53 3.22 -3.34 4.75
N ARG A 54 2.54 -3.87 5.76
CA ARG A 54 2.63 -3.45 7.18
C ARG A 54 2.90 -4.59 8.17
N ASN A 55 2.79 -5.84 7.74
CA ASN A 55 3.01 -7.03 8.57
C ASN A 55 4.33 -7.70 8.22
N THR A 56 4.89 -8.50 9.14
CA THR A 56 6.16 -9.22 8.93
C THR A 56 5.96 -10.72 9.15
N ILE A 57 6.70 -11.55 8.43
CA ILE A 57 6.74 -13.00 8.64
C ILE A 57 8.19 -13.49 8.72
N GLN A 58 8.45 -14.43 9.63
CA GLN A 58 9.68 -15.20 9.70
C GLN A 58 9.35 -16.69 9.75
N THR A 59 9.91 -17.46 8.82
CA THR A 59 9.72 -18.91 8.76
C THR A 59 10.89 -19.68 9.35
N PHE A 60 10.62 -20.84 9.92
CA PHE A 60 11.58 -21.73 10.56
C PHE A 60 11.42 -23.17 10.06
N LEU A 61 12.53 -23.91 10.08
CA LEU A 61 12.58 -25.34 9.81
C LEU A 61 13.29 -26.06 10.96
N ALA A 62 12.77 -27.23 11.32
CA ALA A 62 13.41 -28.16 12.23
C ALA A 62 14.11 -29.26 11.42
N TYR A 63 15.36 -29.53 11.72
CA TYR A 63 16.17 -30.58 11.07
C TYR A 63 16.67 -31.60 12.08
N ARG A 64 16.70 -32.87 11.70
CA ARG A 64 17.49 -33.90 12.39
C ARG A 64 18.41 -34.54 11.34
N GLY A 65 19.69 -34.16 11.37
CA GLY A 65 20.57 -34.38 10.21
C GLY A 65 20.13 -33.54 9.00
N ASP A 66 19.98 -34.17 7.83
CA ASP A 66 19.51 -33.51 6.60
C ASP A 66 17.99 -33.55 6.39
N GLU A 67 17.27 -34.25 7.28
CA GLU A 67 15.82 -34.43 7.17
C GLU A 67 15.07 -33.31 7.87
N VAL A 68 14.07 -32.76 7.18
CA VAL A 68 13.13 -31.80 7.78
C VAL A 68 12.14 -32.56 8.65
N ARG A 69 12.04 -32.17 9.93
CA ARG A 69 11.11 -32.73 10.91
C ARG A 69 9.87 -31.87 11.13
N GLY A 70 9.95 -30.59 10.80
CA GLY A 70 8.83 -29.67 10.89
C GLY A 70 9.14 -28.28 10.36
N ARG A 71 8.11 -27.44 10.29
CA ARG A 71 8.14 -26.05 9.83
C ARG A 71 7.14 -25.23 10.63
N ILE A 72 7.42 -23.94 10.82
CA ILE A 72 6.48 -22.98 11.41
C ILE A 72 6.77 -21.57 10.89
N ALA A 73 5.79 -20.68 10.93
CA ALA A 73 5.96 -19.26 10.70
C ALA A 73 5.57 -18.44 11.93
N ALA A 74 6.41 -17.48 12.30
CA ALA A 74 6.06 -16.37 13.17
C ALA A 74 5.55 -15.20 12.33
N ILE A 75 4.39 -14.65 12.66
CA ILE A 75 3.66 -13.65 11.88
C ILE A 75 3.34 -12.46 12.79
N LEU A 76 3.99 -11.31 12.52
CA LEU A 76 3.66 -10.06 13.16
C LEU A 76 2.54 -9.37 12.38
N ASN A 77 1.30 -9.50 12.86
CA ASN A 77 0.16 -8.77 12.35
C ASN A 77 0.05 -7.42 13.08
N GLN A 78 0.71 -6.40 12.53
CA GLN A 78 0.69 -5.04 13.08
C GLN A 78 -0.73 -4.47 13.14
N GLY A 79 -1.59 -4.82 12.18
CA GLY A 79 -2.99 -4.39 12.20
C GLY A 79 -3.78 -4.90 13.40
N HIS A 80 -3.45 -6.10 13.91
CA HIS A 80 -4.05 -6.64 15.14
C HIS A 80 -3.57 -5.86 16.37
N ILE A 81 -2.26 -5.63 16.47
CA ILE A 81 -1.67 -4.85 17.56
C ILE A 81 -2.25 -3.44 17.60
N ASP A 82 -2.37 -2.77 16.46
CA ASP A 82 -2.93 -1.42 16.36
C ASP A 82 -4.41 -1.35 16.78
N GLN A 83 -5.16 -2.44 16.61
CA GLN A 83 -6.60 -2.49 16.86
C GLN A 83 -6.96 -2.94 18.28
N TYR A 84 -6.22 -3.90 18.83
CA TYR A 84 -6.54 -4.53 20.12
C TYR A 84 -5.59 -4.15 21.25
N ASP A 85 -4.45 -3.52 20.94
CA ASP A 85 -3.40 -3.12 21.90
C ASP A 85 -2.94 -4.25 22.84
N ASP A 86 -3.07 -5.51 22.41
CA ASP A 86 -2.72 -6.69 23.19
C ASP A 86 -1.29 -7.18 22.96
N ARG A 87 -0.52 -6.49 22.10
CA ARG A 87 0.86 -6.84 21.72
C ARG A 87 1.05 -8.34 21.49
N ARG A 88 0.13 -8.95 20.75
CA ARG A 88 0.10 -10.40 20.49
C ARG A 88 0.76 -10.76 19.16
N GLY A 89 1.63 -11.76 19.19
CA GLY A 89 2.25 -12.38 18.02
C GLY A 89 1.41 -13.54 17.49
N PHE A 90 1.53 -13.86 16.21
CA PHE A 90 0.83 -14.99 15.62
C PHE A 90 1.79 -16.08 15.16
N PHE A 91 1.37 -17.34 15.27
CA PHE A 91 2.02 -18.45 14.57
C PHE A 91 1.10 -19.02 13.49
N GLY A 92 1.70 -19.64 12.48
CA GLY A 92 0.99 -20.19 11.34
C GLY A 92 1.87 -21.12 10.53
N PHE A 93 1.30 -21.73 9.49
CA PHE A 93 1.94 -22.67 8.58
C PHE A 93 2.68 -23.79 9.32
N PHE A 94 2.22 -24.13 10.53
CA PHE A 94 2.80 -25.14 11.37
C PHE A 94 2.56 -26.51 10.73
N GLU A 95 3.65 -27.24 10.51
CA GLU A 95 3.61 -28.63 10.12
C GLU A 95 4.74 -29.33 10.87
N CYS A 96 4.47 -30.42 11.54
CA CYS A 96 5.48 -31.21 12.22
C CYS A 96 5.17 -32.70 12.01
N LEU A 97 6.20 -33.54 11.96
CA LEU A 97 6.03 -34.96 12.24
C LEU A 97 5.56 -35.14 13.68
N ASP A 98 5.08 -36.34 14.02
CA ASP A 98 4.69 -36.64 15.40
C ASP A 98 5.93 -36.75 16.31
N ASP A 99 6.49 -35.60 16.67
CA ASP A 99 7.80 -35.42 17.28
C ASP A 99 7.73 -34.19 18.19
N GLN A 100 7.48 -34.40 19.48
CA GLN A 100 7.28 -33.34 20.47
C GLN A 100 8.51 -32.44 20.59
N GLU A 101 9.72 -33.02 20.57
CA GLU A 101 10.98 -32.26 20.63
C GLU A 101 11.10 -31.27 19.46
N ALA A 102 10.74 -31.70 18.25
CA ALA A 102 10.73 -30.85 17.06
C ALA A 102 9.65 -29.74 17.15
N ALA A 103 8.46 -30.06 17.65
CA ALA A 103 7.38 -29.10 17.85
C ALA A 103 7.78 -28.02 18.88
N ASP A 104 8.29 -28.42 20.04
CA ASP A 104 8.74 -27.52 21.10
C ASP A 104 9.85 -26.58 20.59
N GLY A 105 10.84 -27.13 19.89
CA GLY A 105 11.91 -26.33 19.29
C GLY A 105 11.41 -25.29 18.28
N LEU A 106 10.38 -25.63 17.50
CA LEU A 106 9.74 -24.69 16.55
C LEU A 106 8.97 -23.59 17.29
N PHE A 107 8.15 -23.93 18.28
CA PHE A 107 7.42 -22.93 19.07
C PHE A 107 8.36 -22.04 19.87
N ASP A 108 9.43 -22.58 20.45
CA ASP A 108 10.45 -21.81 21.15
C ASP A 108 11.20 -20.85 20.22
N ALA A 109 11.41 -21.23 18.95
CA ALA A 109 11.99 -20.33 17.96
C ALA A 109 11.04 -19.17 17.60
N VAL A 110 9.73 -19.43 17.53
CA VAL A 110 8.70 -18.40 17.37
C VAL A 110 8.68 -17.48 18.59
N ARG A 111 8.63 -18.04 19.82
CA ARG A 111 8.68 -17.28 21.07
C ARG A 111 9.90 -16.38 21.14
N ARG A 112 11.10 -16.91 20.89
CA ARG A 112 12.34 -16.11 20.87
C ARG A 112 12.30 -14.99 19.84
N TRP A 113 11.79 -15.26 18.64
CA TRP A 113 11.68 -14.24 17.60
C TRP A 113 10.73 -13.09 17.99
N PHE A 114 9.65 -13.38 18.70
CA PHE A 114 8.74 -12.37 19.22
C PHE A 114 9.26 -11.68 20.49
N ALA A 115 9.97 -12.39 21.37
CA ALA A 115 10.61 -11.82 22.55
C ALA A 115 11.65 -10.75 22.17
N ASP A 116 12.40 -10.94 21.08
CA ASP A 116 13.31 -9.93 20.49
C ASP A 116 12.58 -8.62 20.10
N GLN A 117 11.25 -8.67 20.01
CA GLN A 117 10.35 -7.57 19.64
C GLN A 117 9.44 -7.16 20.81
N ASP A 118 9.72 -7.67 22.01
CA ASP A 118 8.95 -7.45 23.23
C ASP A 118 7.46 -7.82 23.06
N ILE A 119 7.24 -9.01 22.47
CA ILE A 119 5.94 -9.65 22.29
C ILE A 119 6.04 -11.03 22.95
N HIS A 120 5.25 -11.25 24.00
CA HIS A 120 5.32 -12.46 24.82
C HIS A 120 4.04 -13.32 24.75
N ARG A 121 2.96 -12.75 24.20
CA ARG A 121 1.69 -13.45 23.97
C ARG A 121 1.63 -13.96 22.54
N LEU A 122 1.26 -15.22 22.33
CA LEU A 122 1.15 -15.83 21.02
C LEU A 122 -0.25 -16.35 20.75
N ARG A 123 -0.68 -16.32 19.48
CA ARG A 123 -1.93 -16.91 19.00
C ARG A 123 -1.75 -17.68 17.70
N GLY A 124 -2.47 -18.77 17.53
CA GLY A 124 -2.51 -19.44 16.23
C GLY A 124 -3.24 -20.78 16.25
N PRO A 125 -3.25 -21.49 15.11
CA PRO A 125 -2.58 -21.12 13.86
C PRO A 125 -3.39 -20.13 12.99
N THR A 126 -2.69 -19.20 12.32
CA THR A 126 -3.25 -18.28 11.30
C THR A 126 -2.35 -18.20 10.06
N ASN A 127 -2.91 -18.27 8.85
CA ASN A 127 -2.16 -18.42 7.59
C ASN A 127 -2.50 -17.33 6.53
N PRO A 128 -2.08 -16.06 6.68
CA PRO A 128 -1.40 -15.46 7.83
C PRO A 128 -2.30 -14.64 8.77
N SER A 129 -3.61 -14.57 8.54
CA SER A 129 -4.53 -13.83 9.42
C SER A 129 -5.95 -14.39 9.32
N LEU A 130 -6.88 -13.83 10.11
CA LEU A 130 -8.29 -14.22 10.11
C LEU A 130 -9.00 -13.99 8.77
N ASN A 131 -8.44 -13.16 7.87
CA ASN A 131 -8.98 -12.93 6.52
C ASN A 131 -8.53 -14.00 5.49
N TYR A 132 -7.68 -14.95 5.90
CA TYR A 132 -7.16 -16.04 5.07
C TYR A 132 -7.50 -17.38 5.73
N GLU A 133 -6.68 -18.42 5.55
CA GLU A 133 -6.84 -19.72 6.22
C GLU A 133 -6.47 -19.61 7.71
N LEU A 134 -7.30 -20.14 8.62
CA LEU A 134 -7.00 -20.18 10.04
C LEU A 134 -7.60 -21.39 10.77
N GLY A 135 -7.11 -21.59 12.00
CA GLY A 135 -7.59 -22.63 12.90
C GLY A 135 -6.96 -23.99 12.61
N LEU A 136 -6.70 -24.74 13.68
CA LEU A 136 -6.27 -26.12 13.63
C LEU A 136 -7.51 -27.02 13.59
N LEU A 137 -7.60 -27.96 12.65
CA LEU A 137 -8.64 -28.98 12.68
C LEU A 137 -8.44 -29.86 13.93
N ILE A 138 -9.48 -29.95 14.77
CA ILE A 138 -9.48 -30.76 16.00
C ILE A 138 -10.57 -31.84 16.01
N ASP A 139 -11.54 -31.76 15.10
CA ASP A 139 -12.61 -32.74 14.93
C ASP A 139 -13.10 -32.77 13.48
N GLY A 140 -13.49 -33.96 12.99
CA GLY A 140 -13.92 -34.20 11.61
C GLY A 140 -12.78 -34.56 10.64
N PHE A 141 -11.85 -35.43 11.05
CA PHE A 141 -10.71 -35.89 10.23
C PHE A 141 -11.06 -36.94 9.17
N ASP A 142 -12.28 -37.45 9.20
CA ASP A 142 -12.83 -38.50 8.33
C ASP A 142 -13.09 -38.05 6.89
N SER A 143 -13.06 -36.74 6.62
CA SER A 143 -13.32 -36.17 5.30
C SER A 143 -12.34 -35.04 4.92
N PRO A 144 -12.10 -34.80 3.61
CA PRO A 144 -11.25 -33.71 3.14
C PRO A 144 -11.75 -32.32 3.60
N PRO A 145 -10.86 -31.31 3.70
CA PRO A 145 -11.31 -29.93 3.88
C PRO A 145 -12.05 -29.44 2.64
N THR A 146 -13.00 -28.52 2.81
CA THR A 146 -13.56 -27.75 1.69
C THR A 146 -12.63 -26.60 1.31
N PHE A 147 -12.92 -25.97 0.17
CA PHE A 147 -12.09 -24.91 -0.40
C PHE A 147 -11.78 -23.77 0.59
N MET A 148 -10.49 -23.46 0.74
CA MET A 148 -9.93 -22.47 1.68
C MET A 148 -10.13 -22.79 3.17
N MET A 149 -10.27 -24.07 3.52
CA MET A 149 -10.24 -24.56 4.90
C MET A 149 -8.91 -25.27 5.19
N THR A 150 -8.46 -25.20 6.44
CA THR A 150 -7.24 -25.88 6.89
C THR A 150 -7.48 -27.38 7.08
N TYR A 151 -6.40 -28.15 7.06
CA TYR A 151 -6.39 -29.58 7.40
C TYR A 151 -5.03 -29.93 7.97
N ASN A 152 -5.02 -30.80 8.98
CA ASN A 152 -3.83 -31.27 9.67
C ASN A 152 -4.05 -32.67 10.25
N PRO A 153 -2.99 -33.41 10.64
CA PRO A 153 -3.13 -34.67 11.35
C PRO A 153 -3.72 -34.46 12.75
N PRO A 154 -4.40 -35.47 13.33
CA PRO A 154 -5.03 -35.38 14.65
C PRO A 154 -4.08 -35.07 15.80
N TYR A 155 -2.81 -35.52 15.72
CA TYR A 155 -1.83 -35.35 16.80
C TYR A 155 -1.34 -33.92 16.98
N TYR A 156 -1.66 -32.97 16.08
CA TYR A 156 -1.17 -31.59 16.17
C TYR A 156 -1.70 -30.86 17.41
N ALA A 157 -2.94 -31.12 17.81
CA ALA A 157 -3.53 -30.52 19.01
C ALA A 157 -2.69 -30.85 20.24
N ARG A 158 -2.34 -32.13 20.39
CA ARG A 158 -1.44 -32.61 21.45
C ARG A 158 -0.09 -31.90 21.42
N LEU A 159 0.55 -31.77 20.24
CA LEU A 159 1.86 -31.11 20.14
C LEU A 159 1.81 -29.64 20.62
N ILE A 160 0.75 -28.92 20.24
CA ILE A 160 0.50 -27.53 20.62
C ILE A 160 0.20 -27.42 22.12
N GLU A 161 -0.70 -28.26 22.65
CA GLU A 161 -1.13 -28.23 24.05
C GLU A 161 -0.02 -28.64 25.03
N ASN A 162 0.81 -29.62 24.65
CA ASN A 162 1.96 -30.05 25.44
C ASN A 162 3.03 -28.97 25.56
N HIS A 163 3.21 -28.14 24.53
CA HIS A 163 4.12 -26.98 24.60
C HIS A 163 3.63 -25.89 25.58
N GLY A 164 2.31 -25.87 25.86
CA GLY A 164 1.71 -24.98 26.85
C GLY A 164 0.57 -24.10 26.32
N PHE A 165 0.30 -24.14 25.01
CA PHE A 165 -0.83 -23.43 24.43
C PHE A 165 -2.18 -23.96 24.95
N ARG A 166 -3.18 -23.09 25.02
CA ARG A 166 -4.53 -23.41 25.50
C ARG A 166 -5.57 -22.92 24.51
N LYS A 167 -6.74 -23.58 24.49
CA LYS A 167 -7.88 -23.16 23.66
C LYS A 167 -8.19 -21.68 23.94
N THR A 168 -8.40 -20.93 22.86
CA THR A 168 -8.94 -19.58 22.91
C THR A 168 -10.31 -19.49 22.27
N GLN A 169 -10.45 -20.06 21.08
CA GLN A 169 -11.65 -19.91 20.27
C GLN A 169 -11.81 -21.11 19.34
N ASP A 170 -13.00 -21.70 19.35
CA ASP A 170 -13.41 -22.68 18.35
C ASP A 170 -14.16 -22.02 17.18
N LEU A 171 -14.00 -22.59 16.00
CA LEU A 171 -14.71 -22.25 14.78
C LEU A 171 -15.37 -23.50 14.22
N TYR A 172 -16.64 -23.40 13.88
CA TYR A 172 -17.42 -24.52 13.37
C TYR A 172 -17.60 -24.42 11.86
N ALA A 173 -17.52 -25.57 11.21
CA ALA A 173 -18.01 -25.76 9.85
C ALA A 173 -19.38 -26.44 9.92
N PHE A 174 -20.40 -25.72 9.46
CA PHE A 174 -21.75 -26.26 9.34
C PHE A 174 -21.97 -26.83 7.94
N TRP A 175 -22.75 -27.88 7.86
CA TRP A 175 -23.09 -28.58 6.63
C TRP A 175 -24.59 -28.52 6.39
N GLY A 176 -24.96 -28.21 5.16
CA GLY A 176 -26.33 -28.27 4.66
C GLY A 176 -26.40 -29.06 3.36
N GLU A 177 -27.50 -29.79 3.20
CA GLU A 177 -27.83 -30.58 2.02
C GLU A 177 -29.11 -30.04 1.38
N ILE A 178 -29.22 -30.15 0.06
CA ILE A 178 -30.36 -29.66 -0.70
C ILE A 178 -31.69 -30.28 -0.23
N GLU A 179 -31.66 -31.52 0.26
CA GLU A 179 -32.82 -32.24 0.80
C GLU A 179 -33.45 -31.56 2.02
N MET A 180 -32.69 -30.69 2.70
CA MET A 180 -33.19 -29.94 3.85
C MET A 180 -34.06 -28.75 3.42
N LEU A 181 -33.92 -28.29 2.16
CA LEU A 181 -34.55 -27.06 1.67
C LEU A 181 -36.09 -27.07 1.69
N PRO A 182 -36.82 -28.15 1.35
CA PRO A 182 -38.28 -28.13 1.42
C PRO A 182 -38.80 -27.79 2.83
N LYS A 183 -38.20 -28.40 3.86
CA LYS A 183 -38.56 -28.16 5.26
C LYS A 183 -38.15 -26.76 5.74
N ILE A 184 -36.96 -26.31 5.36
CA ILE A 184 -36.45 -24.98 5.72
C ILE A 184 -37.27 -23.89 5.01
N GLY A 185 -37.53 -24.06 3.71
CA GLY A 185 -38.28 -23.14 2.87
C GLY A 185 -39.72 -22.96 3.35
N ALA A 186 -40.41 -24.05 3.70
CA ALA A 186 -41.75 -23.95 4.28
C ALA A 186 -41.80 -23.14 5.59
N LYS A 187 -40.72 -23.18 6.38
CA LYS A 187 -40.64 -22.50 7.68
C LYS A 187 -40.14 -21.06 7.57
N LEU A 188 -39.12 -20.81 6.76
CA LEU A 188 -38.39 -19.54 6.71
C LEU A 188 -38.70 -18.70 5.46
N GLY A 189 -39.22 -19.31 4.39
CA GLY A 189 -39.61 -18.62 3.16
C GLY A 189 -40.62 -17.50 3.40
N PRO A 190 -41.77 -17.78 4.06
CA PRO A 190 -42.76 -16.74 4.35
C PRO A 190 -42.20 -15.59 5.20
N ILE A 191 -41.27 -15.88 6.11
CA ILE A 191 -40.59 -14.86 6.91
C ILE A 191 -39.70 -13.98 6.03
N ALA A 192 -38.95 -14.59 5.10
CA ALA A 192 -38.11 -13.85 4.18
C ALA A 192 -38.93 -12.94 3.25
N GLU A 193 -40.04 -13.44 2.71
CA GLU A 193 -40.98 -12.67 1.88
C GLU A 193 -41.56 -11.47 2.62
N GLN A 194 -42.00 -11.66 3.88
CA GLN A 194 -42.46 -10.55 4.73
C GLN A 194 -41.39 -9.48 4.96
N ILE A 195 -40.11 -9.88 5.12
CA ILE A 195 -39.00 -8.94 5.28
C ILE A 195 -38.74 -8.19 3.97
N ILE A 196 -38.81 -8.88 2.83
CA ILE A 196 -38.65 -8.27 1.49
C ILE A 196 -39.71 -7.19 1.30
N GLU A 197 -40.98 -7.50 1.55
CA GLU A 197 -42.09 -6.56 1.40
C GLU A 197 -42.00 -5.39 2.40
N ARG A 198 -41.72 -5.68 3.67
CA ARG A 198 -41.68 -4.67 4.73
C ARG A 198 -40.61 -3.60 4.52
N TYR A 199 -39.46 -3.97 3.96
CA TYR A 199 -38.31 -3.08 3.82
C TYR A 199 -37.93 -2.80 2.35
N ASP A 200 -38.80 -3.14 1.39
CA ASP A 200 -38.55 -3.05 -0.07
C ASP A 200 -37.16 -3.59 -0.46
N VAL A 201 -36.82 -4.79 0.02
CA VAL A 201 -35.48 -5.36 -0.18
C VAL A 201 -35.33 -5.85 -1.62
N LYS A 202 -34.42 -5.23 -2.38
CA LYS A 202 -34.08 -5.66 -3.74
C LYS A 202 -32.89 -6.60 -3.71
N LEU A 203 -33.07 -7.79 -4.28
CA LEU A 203 -32.01 -8.78 -4.43
C LEU A 203 -31.42 -8.74 -5.83
N ARG A 204 -30.09 -8.75 -5.92
CA ARG A 204 -29.38 -8.87 -7.20
C ARG A 204 -28.14 -9.74 -7.07
N THR A 205 -27.78 -10.42 -8.14
CA THR A 205 -26.50 -11.13 -8.22
C THR A 205 -25.35 -10.17 -8.52
N LEU A 206 -24.13 -10.67 -8.41
CA LEU A 206 -22.94 -9.96 -8.86
C LEU A 206 -23.05 -9.60 -10.35
N ASP A 207 -22.76 -8.35 -10.69
CA ASP A 207 -22.76 -7.89 -12.07
C ASP A 207 -21.38 -8.08 -12.72
N THR A 208 -21.35 -8.90 -13.76
CA THR A 208 -20.11 -9.25 -14.47
C THR A 208 -19.53 -8.11 -15.30
N SER A 209 -20.34 -7.13 -15.71
CA SER A 209 -19.89 -5.95 -16.47
C SER A 209 -19.04 -5.00 -15.60
N ARG A 210 -19.35 -4.95 -14.30
CA ARG A 210 -18.70 -4.14 -13.25
C ARG A 210 -18.04 -5.01 -12.17
N PHE A 211 -17.54 -6.17 -12.56
CA PHE A 211 -17.02 -7.21 -11.66
C PHE A 211 -16.09 -6.68 -10.56
N GLN A 212 -15.11 -5.84 -10.92
CA GLN A 212 -14.15 -5.32 -9.96
C GLN A 212 -14.81 -4.42 -8.91
N GLN A 213 -15.73 -3.55 -9.34
CA GLN A 213 -16.47 -2.64 -8.46
C GLN A 213 -17.40 -3.43 -7.54
N ASP A 214 -18.09 -4.44 -8.07
CA ASP A 214 -18.98 -5.29 -7.28
C ASP A 214 -18.20 -6.10 -6.24
N VAL A 215 -17.07 -6.75 -6.61
CA VAL A 215 -16.27 -7.48 -5.60
C VAL A 215 -15.68 -6.54 -4.55
N GLU A 216 -15.24 -5.34 -4.93
CA GLU A 216 -14.77 -4.33 -3.97
C GLU A 216 -15.89 -3.86 -3.03
N LEU A 217 -17.12 -3.69 -3.53
CA LEU A 217 -18.30 -3.39 -2.72
C LEU A 217 -18.59 -4.52 -1.72
N PHE A 218 -18.54 -5.78 -2.16
CA PHE A 218 -18.76 -6.92 -1.28
C PHE A 218 -17.70 -6.99 -0.18
N LEU A 219 -16.42 -6.82 -0.53
CA LEU A 219 -15.31 -6.81 0.42
C LEU A 219 -15.32 -5.57 1.34
N SER A 220 -15.86 -4.45 0.87
CA SER A 220 -16.13 -3.25 1.68
C SER A 220 -17.21 -3.52 2.73
N ILE A 221 -18.32 -4.16 2.35
CA ILE A 221 -19.38 -4.57 3.28
C ILE A 221 -18.83 -5.59 4.28
N TYR A 222 -18.05 -6.59 3.84
CA TYR A 222 -17.35 -7.54 4.69
C TYR A 222 -16.48 -6.85 5.75
N ASN A 223 -15.64 -5.89 5.35
CA ASN A 223 -14.79 -5.14 6.27
C ASN A 223 -15.59 -4.35 7.32
N ARG A 224 -16.74 -3.81 6.93
CA ARG A 224 -17.59 -2.98 7.80
C ARG A 224 -18.50 -3.81 8.71
N SER A 225 -18.94 -4.99 8.26
CA SER A 225 -19.83 -5.86 9.04
C SER A 225 -19.09 -6.62 10.15
N LEU A 226 -17.79 -6.86 9.98
CA LEU A 226 -17.00 -7.71 10.88
C LEU A 226 -16.17 -6.95 11.93
N VAL A 227 -16.23 -5.61 11.99
CA VAL A 227 -15.44 -4.82 12.96
C VAL A 227 -15.67 -5.28 14.42
N GLY A 228 -16.90 -5.67 14.77
CA GLY A 228 -17.24 -6.19 16.09
C GLY A 228 -16.95 -7.68 16.31
N THR A 229 -16.39 -8.37 15.31
CA THR A 229 -16.10 -9.81 15.38
C THR A 229 -14.75 -10.04 16.05
N TRP A 230 -14.69 -11.06 16.90
CA TRP A 230 -13.50 -11.40 17.67
C TRP A 230 -12.26 -11.61 16.79
N GLY A 231 -11.17 -10.93 17.11
CA GLY A 231 -9.87 -11.01 16.41
C GLY A 231 -9.84 -10.45 14.99
N PHE A 232 -10.94 -9.88 14.48
CA PHE A 232 -11.03 -9.38 13.11
C PHE A 232 -10.23 -8.10 12.91
N VAL A 233 -9.41 -8.07 11.86
CA VAL A 233 -8.67 -6.88 11.42
C VAL A 233 -9.11 -6.53 10.00
N PRO A 234 -9.65 -5.33 9.74
CA PRO A 234 -10.05 -4.93 8.39
C PRO A 234 -8.89 -5.01 7.39
N MET A 235 -9.18 -5.58 6.22
CA MET A 235 -8.24 -5.61 5.10
C MET A 235 -7.97 -4.20 4.58
N SER A 236 -6.72 -3.90 4.21
CA SER A 236 -6.41 -2.68 3.48
C SER A 236 -7.01 -2.69 2.06
N ALA A 237 -7.18 -1.51 1.45
CA ALA A 237 -7.68 -1.40 0.07
C ALA A 237 -6.82 -2.19 -0.96
N GLU A 238 -5.52 -2.30 -0.73
CA GLU A 238 -4.62 -3.11 -1.57
C GLU A 238 -4.86 -4.62 -1.40
N GLU A 239 -5.11 -5.08 -0.17
CA GLU A 239 -5.47 -6.48 0.13
C GLU A 239 -6.80 -6.84 -0.53
N VAL A 240 -7.81 -5.97 -0.40
CA VAL A 240 -9.13 -6.10 -1.05
C VAL A 240 -8.96 -6.24 -2.57
N ARG A 241 -8.21 -5.33 -3.20
CA ARG A 241 -7.94 -5.37 -4.65
C ARG A 241 -7.17 -6.63 -5.08
N HIS A 242 -6.23 -7.10 -4.25
CA HIS A 242 -5.48 -8.32 -4.53
C HIS A 242 -6.35 -9.57 -4.47
N MET A 243 -7.17 -9.68 -3.43
CA MET A 243 -8.14 -10.77 -3.29
C MET A 243 -9.13 -10.77 -4.45
N ALA A 244 -9.70 -9.61 -4.80
CA ALA A 244 -10.64 -9.47 -5.91
C ALA A 244 -10.08 -9.97 -7.25
N ARG A 245 -8.82 -9.65 -7.57
CA ARG A 245 -8.15 -10.14 -8.78
C ARG A 245 -8.01 -11.67 -8.80
N GLY A 246 -7.67 -12.28 -7.66
CA GLY A 246 -7.54 -13.73 -7.54
C GLY A 246 -8.88 -14.46 -7.70
N LEU A 247 -9.96 -13.88 -7.19
CA LEU A 247 -11.29 -14.47 -7.23
C LEU A 247 -11.96 -14.41 -8.62
N ARG A 248 -11.54 -13.50 -9.50
CA ARG A 248 -12.18 -13.23 -10.81
C ARG A 248 -12.48 -14.46 -11.67
N ARG A 249 -11.63 -15.48 -11.63
CA ARG A 249 -11.79 -16.67 -12.48
C ARG A 249 -12.56 -17.80 -11.79
N ILE A 250 -12.73 -17.74 -10.47
CA ILE A 250 -13.32 -18.83 -9.67
C ILE A 250 -14.69 -18.47 -9.09
N ILE A 251 -15.07 -17.19 -9.09
CA ILE A 251 -16.41 -16.75 -8.73
C ILE A 251 -17.44 -17.24 -9.76
N ILE A 252 -18.59 -17.65 -9.23
CA ILE A 252 -19.84 -17.82 -9.98
C ILE A 252 -20.74 -16.63 -9.59
N PRO A 253 -21.08 -15.73 -10.52
CA PRO A 253 -21.88 -14.54 -10.22
C PRO A 253 -23.21 -14.84 -9.50
N GLU A 254 -23.85 -15.94 -9.87
CA GLU A 254 -25.11 -16.42 -9.30
C GLU A 254 -24.96 -16.90 -7.85
N MET A 255 -23.73 -17.23 -7.41
CA MET A 255 -23.42 -17.60 -6.03
C MET A 255 -23.02 -16.39 -5.17
N ALA A 256 -23.12 -15.18 -5.71
CA ALA A 256 -22.82 -13.93 -5.03
C ALA A 256 -24.03 -13.00 -5.11
N ILE A 257 -24.75 -12.84 -4.00
CA ILE A 257 -26.00 -12.09 -3.94
C ILE A 257 -25.86 -10.87 -3.02
N ALA A 258 -26.44 -9.76 -3.43
CA ALA A 258 -26.50 -8.50 -2.71
C ALA A 258 -27.96 -8.13 -2.39
N ALA A 259 -28.17 -7.57 -1.21
CA ALA A 259 -29.42 -7.00 -0.76
C ALA A 259 -29.31 -5.48 -0.73
N GLU A 260 -30.27 -4.82 -1.36
CA GLU A 260 -30.35 -3.38 -1.49
C GLU A 260 -31.63 -2.86 -0.84
N ILE A 261 -31.49 -1.79 -0.05
CA ILE A 261 -32.60 -1.06 0.58
C ILE A 261 -32.36 0.42 0.29
N ASP A 262 -33.37 1.14 -0.19
CA ASP A 262 -33.29 2.56 -0.53
C ASP A 262 -32.12 2.94 -1.48
N GLY A 263 -31.85 2.10 -2.48
CA GLY A 263 -30.75 2.35 -3.44
C GLY A 263 -29.34 2.03 -2.89
N ARG A 264 -29.22 1.53 -1.66
CA ARG A 264 -27.95 1.23 -0.99
C ARG A 264 -27.81 -0.27 -0.76
N VAL A 265 -26.67 -0.84 -1.15
CA VAL A 265 -26.36 -2.24 -0.81
C VAL A 265 -26.05 -2.35 0.67
N VAL A 266 -26.87 -3.11 1.39
CA VAL A 266 -26.86 -3.23 2.86
C VAL A 266 -26.35 -4.58 3.37
N GLY A 267 -26.34 -5.58 2.50
CA GLY A 267 -25.83 -6.90 2.83
C GLY A 267 -25.41 -7.67 1.60
N VAL A 268 -24.48 -8.60 1.79
CA VAL A 268 -23.96 -9.46 0.74
C VAL A 268 -23.77 -10.88 1.26
N SER A 269 -24.04 -11.86 0.41
CA SER A 269 -23.71 -13.26 0.64
C SER A 269 -22.86 -13.78 -0.51
N PHE A 270 -21.81 -14.49 -0.15
CA PHE A 270 -20.74 -14.86 -1.08
C PHE A 270 -20.36 -16.34 -0.93
N GLY A 271 -20.69 -17.14 -1.94
CA GLY A 271 -20.36 -18.55 -2.03
C GLY A 271 -19.31 -18.83 -3.11
N LEU A 272 -18.39 -19.74 -2.82
CA LEU A 272 -17.43 -20.26 -3.80
C LEU A 272 -17.62 -21.76 -4.00
N PRO A 273 -17.48 -22.27 -5.23
CA PRO A 273 -17.42 -23.71 -5.48
C PRO A 273 -16.28 -24.38 -4.72
N ASP A 274 -16.50 -25.60 -4.26
CA ASP A 274 -15.43 -26.41 -3.67
C ASP A 274 -14.48 -26.92 -4.77
N TYR A 275 -13.41 -26.17 -5.01
CA TYR A 275 -12.40 -26.53 -6.00
C TYR A 275 -11.43 -27.62 -5.52
N ASN A 276 -11.45 -28.01 -4.25
CA ASN A 276 -10.46 -28.92 -3.67
C ASN A 276 -10.34 -30.27 -4.39
N PRO A 277 -11.43 -30.96 -4.80
CA PRO A 277 -11.32 -32.21 -5.56
C PRO A 277 -10.53 -32.06 -6.87
N ARG A 278 -10.60 -30.88 -7.51
CA ARG A 278 -9.86 -30.59 -8.74
C ARG A 278 -8.42 -30.18 -8.45
N ILE A 279 -8.21 -29.38 -7.41
CA ILE A 279 -6.89 -28.96 -6.95
C ILE A 279 -6.05 -30.18 -6.57
N LYS A 280 -6.67 -31.18 -5.93
CA LYS A 280 -6.04 -32.46 -5.59
C LYS A 280 -5.53 -33.20 -6.82
N LYS A 281 -6.33 -33.30 -7.88
CA LYS A 281 -5.95 -33.95 -9.16
C LYS A 281 -4.76 -33.28 -9.85
N ILE A 282 -4.57 -31.98 -9.64
CA ILE A 282 -3.47 -31.21 -10.26
C ILE A 282 -2.28 -30.98 -9.33
N ASP A 283 -2.26 -31.58 -8.14
CA ASP A 283 -1.19 -31.41 -7.15
C ASP A 283 -0.89 -29.92 -6.81
N GLY A 284 -1.93 -29.08 -6.80
CA GLY A 284 -1.81 -27.64 -6.60
C GLY A 284 -1.04 -26.88 -7.70
N ARG A 285 -0.78 -27.49 -8.86
CA ARG A 285 -0.04 -26.90 -9.99
C ARG A 285 -1.00 -26.38 -11.06
N LEU A 286 -1.10 -25.06 -11.21
CA LEU A 286 -1.94 -24.44 -12.24
C LEU A 286 -1.37 -24.50 -13.66
N PHE A 287 -0.05 -24.55 -13.80
CA PHE A 287 0.62 -24.48 -15.10
C PHE A 287 1.43 -25.76 -15.39
N PRO A 288 1.51 -26.19 -16.67
CA PRO A 288 0.95 -25.51 -17.84
C PRO A 288 -0.57 -25.70 -18.04
N PHE A 289 -1.19 -26.79 -17.57
CA PHE A 289 -2.59 -27.12 -17.92
C PHE A 289 -3.55 -27.32 -16.71
N GLY A 290 -3.08 -27.15 -15.48
CA GLY A 290 -3.91 -27.33 -14.29
C GLY A 290 -5.05 -26.31 -14.18
N PHE A 291 -4.87 -25.09 -14.69
CA PHE A 291 -5.93 -24.08 -14.72
C PHE A 291 -7.12 -24.50 -15.60
N VAL A 292 -6.86 -25.26 -16.68
CA VAL A 292 -7.92 -25.82 -17.53
C VAL A 292 -8.73 -26.85 -16.75
N HIS A 293 -8.06 -27.75 -16.03
CA HIS A 293 -8.72 -28.75 -15.18
C HIS A 293 -9.52 -28.09 -14.05
N LEU A 294 -9.02 -27.00 -13.49
CA LEU A 294 -9.70 -26.24 -12.45
C LEU A 294 -10.99 -25.59 -12.97
N LEU A 295 -10.94 -24.94 -14.14
CA LEU A 295 -12.02 -24.09 -14.64
C LEU A 295 -12.97 -24.75 -15.65
N ARG A 296 -12.62 -25.89 -16.26
CA ARG A 296 -13.48 -26.58 -17.24
C ARG A 296 -14.73 -27.15 -16.57
N ASN A 297 -15.89 -27.01 -17.20
CA ASN A 297 -17.17 -27.57 -16.73
C ASN A 297 -17.45 -27.26 -15.24
N ARG A 298 -17.53 -25.98 -14.86
CA ARG A 298 -17.73 -25.56 -13.45
C ARG A 298 -19.04 -26.09 -12.84
N ARG A 299 -20.08 -26.32 -13.65
CA ARG A 299 -21.37 -26.91 -13.24
C ARG A 299 -21.27 -28.36 -12.70
N ALA A 300 -20.17 -29.06 -13.00
CA ALA A 300 -19.91 -30.37 -12.39
C ALA A 300 -19.43 -30.28 -10.93
N ILE A 301 -19.21 -29.07 -10.38
CA ILE A 301 -18.94 -28.90 -8.95
C ILE A 301 -20.30 -28.79 -8.24
N LYS A 302 -20.62 -29.80 -7.42
CA LYS A 302 -21.90 -29.94 -6.73
C LYS A 302 -21.90 -29.40 -5.30
N ARG A 303 -20.74 -28.92 -4.84
CA ARG A 303 -20.53 -28.41 -3.49
C ARG A 303 -20.07 -26.97 -3.52
N ILE A 304 -20.65 -26.14 -2.65
CA ILE A 304 -20.18 -24.78 -2.40
C ILE A 304 -19.74 -24.61 -0.95
N ARG A 305 -18.87 -23.64 -0.73
CA ARG A 305 -18.61 -23.05 0.59
C ARG A 305 -19.19 -21.66 0.61
N LEU A 306 -20.15 -21.41 1.48
CA LEU A 306 -20.65 -20.08 1.77
C LEU A 306 -19.69 -19.39 2.74
N ILE A 307 -18.78 -18.59 2.19
CA ILE A 307 -17.65 -17.99 2.92
C ILE A 307 -18.15 -16.94 3.90
N SER A 308 -19.14 -16.15 3.50
CA SER A 308 -19.66 -15.11 4.36
C SER A 308 -21.05 -14.65 3.93
N THR A 309 -21.92 -14.42 4.90
CA THR A 309 -23.15 -13.62 4.78
C THR A 309 -23.01 -12.43 5.71
N ASN A 310 -22.80 -11.26 5.13
CA ASN A 310 -22.47 -10.03 5.84
C ASN A 310 -23.59 -9.02 5.69
N VAL A 311 -23.97 -8.39 6.79
CA VAL A 311 -24.95 -7.29 6.81
C VAL A 311 -24.32 -6.15 7.57
N LEU A 312 -24.46 -4.94 7.04
CA LEU A 312 -23.97 -3.73 7.68
C LEU A 312 -24.57 -3.58 9.10
N PRO A 313 -23.78 -3.10 10.08
CA PRO A 313 -24.21 -3.04 11.49
C PRO A 313 -25.59 -2.44 11.71
N GLU A 314 -25.91 -1.36 11.01
CA GLU A 314 -27.19 -0.65 11.13
C GLU A 314 -28.40 -1.41 10.58
N TYR A 315 -28.19 -2.44 9.73
CA TYR A 315 -29.24 -3.32 9.19
C TYR A 315 -29.24 -4.73 9.84
N GLN A 316 -28.33 -4.96 10.79
CA GLN A 316 -28.34 -6.21 11.55
C GLN A 316 -29.64 -6.28 12.36
N ARG A 317 -30.19 -7.49 12.51
CA ARG A 317 -31.50 -7.79 13.15
C ARG A 317 -32.75 -7.47 12.34
N MET A 318 -32.64 -6.84 11.16
CA MET A 318 -33.79 -6.69 10.24
C MET A 318 -34.14 -7.97 9.48
N GLY A 319 -33.31 -9.03 9.63
CA GLY A 319 -33.50 -10.30 8.92
C GLY A 319 -32.91 -10.34 7.50
N VAL A 320 -32.18 -9.31 7.08
CA VAL A 320 -31.51 -9.24 5.76
C VAL A 320 -30.62 -10.46 5.47
N GLY A 321 -29.94 -11.02 6.47
CA GLY A 321 -29.14 -12.23 6.31
C GLY A 321 -29.97 -13.44 5.86
N LEU A 322 -31.20 -13.59 6.36
CA LEU A 322 -32.13 -14.62 5.92
C LEU A 322 -32.59 -14.38 4.48
N VAL A 323 -32.90 -13.12 4.12
CA VAL A 323 -33.31 -12.73 2.77
C VAL A 323 -32.22 -13.03 1.74
N LEU A 324 -30.95 -12.75 2.07
CA LEU A 324 -29.80 -13.10 1.23
C LEU A 324 -29.70 -14.61 0.99
N LEU A 325 -29.85 -15.43 2.04
CA LEU A 325 -29.84 -16.89 1.91
C LEU A 325 -31.04 -17.40 1.10
N HIS A 326 -32.22 -16.84 1.35
CA HIS A 326 -33.44 -17.17 0.62
C HIS A 326 -33.30 -16.91 -0.88
N GLY A 327 -32.71 -15.77 -1.27
CA GLY A 327 -32.45 -15.46 -2.68
C GLY A 327 -31.34 -16.30 -3.32
N LEU A 328 -30.41 -16.82 -2.52
CA LEU A 328 -29.32 -17.68 -3.01
C LEU A 328 -29.82 -19.09 -3.36
N VAL A 329 -30.82 -19.60 -2.65
CA VAL A 329 -31.32 -20.98 -2.78
C VAL A 329 -31.78 -21.31 -4.22
N PRO A 330 -32.66 -20.52 -4.87
CA PRO A 330 -33.05 -20.78 -6.26
C PRO A 330 -31.85 -20.84 -7.21
N LYS A 331 -30.84 -19.97 -6.99
CA LYS A 331 -29.62 -19.95 -7.79
C LYS A 331 -28.74 -21.17 -7.57
N ALA A 332 -28.65 -21.67 -6.34
CA ALA A 332 -27.96 -22.92 -6.05
C ALA A 332 -28.65 -24.11 -6.75
N ILE A 333 -29.98 -24.16 -6.76
CA ILE A 333 -30.77 -25.18 -7.46
C ILE A 333 -30.54 -25.10 -8.98
N GLU A 334 -30.60 -23.90 -9.57
CA GLU A 334 -30.32 -23.66 -11.01
C GLU A 334 -28.90 -24.11 -11.43
N TRP A 335 -27.96 -24.13 -10.48
CA TRP A 335 -26.58 -24.57 -10.67
C TRP A 335 -26.33 -26.03 -10.29
N ASP A 336 -27.39 -26.78 -9.98
CA ASP A 336 -27.35 -28.16 -9.52
C ASP A 336 -26.40 -28.35 -8.31
N ILE A 337 -26.40 -27.41 -7.36
CA ILE A 337 -25.63 -27.55 -6.11
C ILE A 337 -26.39 -28.48 -5.16
N GLU A 338 -25.71 -29.50 -4.65
CA GLU A 338 -26.27 -30.52 -3.76
C GLU A 338 -25.93 -30.27 -2.29
N GLU A 339 -24.75 -29.68 -2.04
CA GLU A 339 -24.17 -29.53 -0.70
C GLU A 339 -23.60 -28.13 -0.48
N ALA A 340 -23.72 -27.61 0.74
CA ALA A 340 -23.13 -26.34 1.14
C ALA A 340 -22.45 -26.45 2.52
N GLU A 341 -21.21 -25.95 2.59
CA GLU A 341 -20.53 -25.71 3.87
C GLU A 341 -20.64 -24.23 4.26
N PHE A 342 -20.99 -23.94 5.51
CA PHE A 342 -21.02 -22.60 6.10
C PHE A 342 -19.89 -22.48 7.13
N SER A 343 -18.85 -21.74 6.78
CA SER A 343 -17.61 -21.63 7.55
C SER A 343 -16.92 -20.28 7.30
N TRP A 344 -16.15 -19.71 8.23
CA TRP A 344 -15.96 -20.12 9.62
C TRP A 344 -17.00 -19.48 10.52
N VAL A 345 -17.69 -20.28 11.33
CA VAL A 345 -18.62 -19.76 12.34
C VAL A 345 -17.93 -19.81 13.70
N LEU A 346 -17.43 -18.66 14.16
CA LEU A 346 -16.85 -18.53 15.50
C LEU A 346 -17.86 -18.94 16.57
N GLU A 347 -17.41 -19.63 17.62
CA GLU A 347 -18.26 -19.98 18.77
C GLU A 347 -18.87 -18.74 19.46
N SER A 348 -18.16 -17.59 19.38
CA SER A 348 -18.67 -16.31 19.87
C SER A 348 -19.68 -15.61 18.92
N ASN A 349 -19.87 -16.09 17.70
CA ASN A 349 -20.83 -15.53 16.75
C ASN A 349 -22.22 -16.18 16.93
N SER A 350 -22.91 -15.77 18.00
CA SER A 350 -24.22 -16.33 18.38
C SER A 350 -25.30 -16.14 17.32
N LEU A 351 -25.23 -15.09 16.50
CA LEU A 351 -26.20 -14.81 15.44
C LEU A 351 -26.11 -15.84 14.30
N SER A 352 -24.93 -16.03 13.71
CA SER A 352 -24.75 -17.00 12.62
C SER A 352 -24.92 -18.43 13.14
N TYR A 353 -24.33 -18.73 14.31
CA TYR A 353 -24.45 -20.04 14.94
C TYR A 353 -25.92 -20.42 15.21
N GLY A 354 -26.68 -19.51 15.83
CA GLY A 354 -28.10 -19.72 16.11
C GLY A 354 -28.94 -19.85 14.83
N SER A 355 -28.63 -19.07 13.80
CA SER A 355 -29.35 -19.11 12.52
C SER A 355 -29.13 -20.44 11.79
N LEU A 356 -27.89 -20.91 11.71
CA LEU A 356 -27.54 -22.18 11.06
C LEU A 356 -28.11 -23.39 11.80
N LYS A 357 -28.04 -23.38 13.14
CA LYS A 357 -28.65 -24.43 13.97
C LYS A 357 -30.17 -24.48 13.81
N LYS A 358 -30.86 -23.32 13.75
CA LYS A 358 -32.31 -23.23 13.48
C LYS A 358 -32.66 -23.67 12.05
N GLY A 359 -31.76 -23.44 11.09
CA GLY A 359 -31.83 -23.95 9.73
C GLY A 359 -31.55 -25.46 9.62
N GLY A 360 -31.22 -26.15 10.72
CA GLY A 360 -30.99 -27.59 10.75
C GLY A 360 -29.60 -28.01 10.28
N ALA A 361 -28.69 -27.08 9.99
CA ALA A 361 -27.34 -27.40 9.56
C ALA A 361 -26.57 -28.14 10.66
N LYS A 362 -25.78 -29.14 10.27
CA LYS A 362 -25.02 -30.00 11.19
C LYS A 362 -23.58 -29.52 11.28
N ILE A 363 -22.99 -29.51 12.47
CA ILE A 363 -21.54 -29.26 12.59
C ILE A 363 -20.81 -30.52 12.13
N THR A 364 -19.92 -30.39 11.15
CA THR A 364 -19.13 -31.52 10.61
C THR A 364 -17.65 -31.42 10.93
N LYS A 365 -17.13 -30.22 11.18
CA LYS A 365 -15.75 -30.00 11.59
C LYS A 365 -15.66 -28.91 12.64
N THR A 366 -14.72 -29.09 13.58
CA THR A 366 -14.34 -28.07 14.55
C THR A 366 -12.88 -27.70 14.35
N TYR A 367 -12.64 -26.40 14.28
CA TYR A 367 -11.32 -25.80 14.19
C TYR A 367 -11.03 -25.03 15.48
N ARG A 368 -9.78 -25.02 15.93
CA ARG A 368 -9.37 -24.35 17.17
C ARG A 368 -8.24 -23.38 16.95
N LEU A 369 -8.35 -22.21 17.57
CA LEU A 369 -7.25 -21.30 17.83
C LEU A 369 -6.80 -21.45 19.27
N PHE A 370 -5.50 -21.29 19.47
CA PHE A 370 -4.84 -21.39 20.75
C PHE A 370 -4.09 -20.11 21.09
N ASP A 371 -4.04 -19.79 22.37
CA ASP A 371 -3.17 -18.77 22.93
C ASP A 371 -2.10 -19.40 23.82
N LEU A 372 -0.95 -18.74 23.86
CA LEU A 372 0.06 -18.89 24.89
C LEU A 372 0.25 -17.51 25.52
N ASP A 373 -0.22 -17.35 26.74
CA ASP A 373 -0.06 -16.13 27.54
C ASP A 373 0.95 -16.39 28.68
N GLU A 374 1.56 -15.33 29.23
CA GLU A 374 2.52 -15.46 30.34
C GLU A 374 1.81 -15.95 31.62
N GLU A 375 2.47 -16.85 32.35
CA GLU A 375 2.00 -17.34 33.65
C GLU A 375 1.72 -16.14 34.59
N GLY A 376 0.44 -15.94 34.93
CA GLY A 376 -0.02 -14.89 35.84
C GLY A 376 -1.04 -13.89 35.27
N THR A 377 -1.30 -13.89 33.96
CA THR A 377 -2.31 -13.02 33.35
C THR A 377 -3.55 -13.80 32.89
N ARG A 378 -4.32 -14.33 33.85
CA ARG A 378 -5.70 -14.75 33.56
C ARG A 378 -6.59 -13.51 33.66
N ASP A 379 -7.04 -13.01 32.51
CA ASP A 379 -8.12 -12.04 32.44
C ASP A 379 -9.44 -12.82 32.63
N GLU A 380 -9.92 -12.89 33.87
CA GLU A 380 -11.24 -13.44 34.16
C GLU A 380 -12.31 -12.51 33.58
N GLY A 381 -12.89 -12.93 32.46
CA GLY A 381 -14.26 -12.62 32.07
C GLY A 381 -14.66 -11.14 32.01
N ARG A 382 -14.18 -10.39 31.01
CA ARG A 382 -14.96 -9.25 30.49
C ARG A 382 -15.97 -9.74 29.48
N GLY A 383 -17.13 -10.15 30.01
CA GLY A 383 -18.37 -10.23 29.25
C GLY A 383 -18.66 -8.89 28.59
N VAL A 384 -19.18 -8.96 27.37
CA VAL A 384 -19.66 -7.82 26.59
C VAL A 384 -20.83 -7.18 27.35
N GLU A 385 -20.55 -6.14 28.14
CA GLU A 385 -21.58 -5.26 28.68
C GLU A 385 -21.99 -4.20 27.66
N ARG A 386 -23.30 -3.98 27.61
CA ARG A 386 -24.03 -3.20 26.63
C ARG A 386 -23.71 -1.71 26.79
N ASN A 387 -23.54 -1.03 25.66
CA ASN A 387 -23.63 0.42 25.58
C ASN A 387 -24.99 0.86 26.11
N ASP A 388 -25.00 1.72 27.12
CA ASP A 388 -26.02 2.73 27.31
C ASP A 388 -25.42 3.99 27.96
N GLU A 389 -25.89 5.12 27.43
CA GLU A 389 -25.89 6.48 27.96
C GLU A 389 -24.70 7.44 27.75
N CYS A 390 -25.05 8.44 26.94
CA CYS A 390 -24.47 9.75 26.76
C CYS A 390 -24.67 10.61 28.01
N ARG A 391 -23.63 11.30 28.51
CA ARG A 391 -23.80 12.59 29.21
C ARG A 391 -22.52 13.42 29.21
N MET A 392 -22.70 14.66 28.81
CA MET A 392 -21.74 15.77 28.82
C MET A 392 -21.39 16.19 30.25
N MET A 393 -20.13 16.60 30.50
CA MET A 393 -19.80 17.91 31.09
C MET A 393 -18.28 18.11 31.26
N ASN A 394 -17.89 19.37 31.05
CA ASN A 394 -16.61 20.05 31.24
C ASN A 394 -15.87 19.72 32.54
N ASP A 395 -14.52 19.78 32.52
CA ASP A 395 -13.83 20.87 33.22
C ASP A 395 -12.36 21.04 32.76
N GLU A 396 -11.94 22.29 32.66
CA GLU A 396 -10.55 22.71 32.46
C GLU A 396 -9.81 22.72 33.80
N SER A 397 -8.51 22.41 33.80
CA SER A 397 -7.45 23.34 34.27
C SER A 397 -6.16 22.64 34.72
N GLN A 398 -5.06 23.22 34.22
CA GLN A 398 -3.74 23.37 34.85
C GLN A 398 -2.92 22.13 35.24
N ARG A 399 -1.73 22.00 34.60
CA ARG A 399 -0.42 22.00 35.28
C ARG A 399 0.75 22.21 34.31
N HIS A 400 1.47 23.32 34.53
CA HIS A 400 2.94 23.52 34.55
C HIS A 400 3.78 22.41 33.87
N GLY A 401 4.65 22.67 32.89
CA GLY A 401 5.59 23.79 32.79
C GLY A 401 6.95 23.39 33.39
N GLN A 402 7.77 22.63 32.65
CA GLN A 402 9.19 22.47 32.96
C GLN A 402 10.05 22.30 31.70
N THR A 403 10.86 23.34 31.48
CA THR A 403 11.88 23.51 30.47
C THR A 403 13.12 22.70 30.85
N VAL A 404 13.63 21.85 29.95
CA VAL A 404 14.94 21.22 30.10
C VAL A 404 15.90 21.79 29.08
N HIS A 405 16.96 22.42 29.59
CA HIS A 405 18.08 23.01 28.87
C HIS A 405 18.71 22.04 27.86
N ARG A 406 18.92 22.51 26.63
CA ARG A 406 19.79 21.86 25.63
C ARG A 406 21.23 22.23 25.91
N SER A 407 22.04 21.23 26.27
CA SER A 407 23.50 21.33 26.30
C SER A 407 24.03 21.34 24.85
N SER A 408 24.71 22.42 24.50
CA SER A 408 25.37 22.63 23.21
C SER A 408 26.56 21.68 23.05
N PHE A 409 26.47 20.71 22.14
CA PHE A 409 27.65 19.99 21.65
C PHE A 409 28.25 20.77 20.47
N ILE A 410 29.44 21.32 20.68
CA ILE A 410 30.30 21.88 19.64
C ILE A 410 30.76 20.71 18.75
N ILE A 411 30.46 20.77 17.44
CA ILE A 411 30.94 19.80 16.46
C ILE A 411 32.27 20.28 15.89
N HIS A 412 33.30 19.46 16.03
CA HIS A 412 34.60 19.63 15.36
C HIS A 412 34.45 19.72 13.83
N HIS A 413 35.08 20.72 13.21
CA HIS A 413 35.38 20.70 11.78
C HIS A 413 36.23 19.47 11.45
N SER A 414 35.63 18.47 10.80
CA SER A 414 36.33 17.29 10.28
C SER A 414 37.28 17.75 9.17
N SER A 415 38.59 17.71 9.44
CA SER A 415 39.64 17.79 8.42
C SER A 415 39.39 16.75 7.32
N PHE A 416 39.34 17.18 6.05
CA PHE A 416 39.25 16.27 4.91
C PHE A 416 40.61 15.56 4.70
N SER A 417 40.57 14.27 4.34
CA SER A 417 41.77 13.50 4.00
C SER A 417 42.57 14.16 2.88
N SER A 418 43.90 14.23 3.03
CA SER A 418 44.86 14.73 2.02
C SER A 418 45.07 13.78 0.83
N ALA A 419 44.32 12.68 0.76
CA ALA A 419 44.39 11.73 -0.35
C ALA A 419 43.98 12.38 -1.69
N PRO A 420 44.56 11.93 -2.82
CA PRO A 420 44.23 12.45 -4.14
C PRO A 420 42.76 12.19 -4.50
N LEU A 421 42.18 13.12 -5.23
CA LEU A 421 40.82 13.03 -5.75
C LEU A 421 40.74 12.00 -6.89
N SER A 422 39.77 11.10 -6.83
CA SER A 422 39.50 10.10 -7.87
C SER A 422 38.02 10.12 -8.25
N ILE A 423 37.73 10.21 -9.55
CA ILE A 423 36.37 10.08 -10.08
C ILE A 423 36.15 8.66 -10.57
N ARG A 424 35.02 8.07 -10.18
CA ARG A 424 34.65 6.71 -10.56
C ARG A 424 33.20 6.62 -10.98
N GLU A 425 32.97 5.88 -12.07
CA GLU A 425 31.64 5.45 -12.46
C GLU A 425 31.08 4.43 -11.44
N VAL A 426 29.80 4.55 -11.10
CA VAL A 426 29.10 3.64 -10.18
C VAL A 426 28.78 2.33 -10.88
N ARG A 427 29.57 1.28 -10.62
CA ARG A 427 29.43 -0.03 -11.28
C ARG A 427 28.94 -1.17 -10.38
N ASN A 428 29.07 -1.01 -9.06
CA ASN A 428 28.76 -2.06 -8.10
C ASN A 428 27.89 -1.56 -6.94
N ARG A 429 27.47 -2.48 -6.06
CA ARG A 429 26.58 -2.17 -4.93
C ARG A 429 27.21 -1.25 -3.89
N ARG A 430 28.53 -1.30 -3.68
CA ARG A 430 29.24 -0.44 -2.72
C ARG A 430 29.28 0.99 -3.22
N ASP A 431 29.58 1.19 -4.50
CA ASP A 431 29.57 2.49 -5.14
C ASP A 431 28.15 3.10 -5.15
N LEU A 432 27.12 2.28 -5.39
CA LEU A 432 25.74 2.72 -5.34
C LEU A 432 25.30 3.11 -3.92
N ASP A 433 25.69 2.37 -2.88
CA ASP A 433 25.39 2.74 -1.50
C ASP A 433 26.07 4.06 -1.10
N ARG A 434 27.33 4.28 -1.51
CA ARG A 434 28.03 5.57 -1.34
C ARG A 434 27.32 6.71 -2.05
N PHE A 435 26.94 6.49 -3.31
CA PHE A 435 26.17 7.46 -4.09
C PHE A 435 24.89 7.84 -3.34
N ILE A 436 24.09 6.86 -2.91
CA ILE A 436 22.80 7.10 -2.26
C ILE A 436 22.96 7.81 -0.91
N ARG A 437 23.95 7.44 -0.10
CA ARG A 437 24.08 7.89 1.29
C ARG A 437 24.82 9.21 1.48
N LEU A 438 25.58 9.69 0.50
CA LEU A 438 26.35 10.93 0.61
C LEU A 438 25.56 12.13 1.18
N PRO A 439 24.28 12.39 0.81
CA PRO A 439 23.49 13.49 1.37
C PRO A 439 23.39 13.48 2.89
N TRP A 440 23.29 12.30 3.52
CA TRP A 440 23.19 12.20 4.98
C TRP A 440 24.42 12.77 5.69
N ARG A 441 25.56 12.84 5.00
CA ARG A 441 26.74 13.50 5.53
C ARG A 441 26.76 15.00 5.21
N ILE A 442 26.39 15.39 3.99
CA ILE A 442 26.42 16.79 3.56
C ILE A 442 25.39 17.64 4.30
N TYR A 443 24.23 17.09 4.64
CA TYR A 443 23.12 17.81 5.28
C TYR A 443 22.96 17.46 6.77
N ALA A 444 23.97 16.87 7.42
CA ALA A 444 23.88 16.41 8.80
C ALA A 444 23.50 17.54 9.78
N ASP A 445 23.96 18.76 9.51
CA ASP A 445 23.74 19.99 10.27
C ASP A 445 22.67 20.92 9.66
N ASP A 446 22.04 20.54 8.54
CA ASP A 446 21.01 21.37 7.93
C ASP A 446 19.64 21.10 8.59
N PRO A 447 19.06 22.07 9.33
CA PRO A 447 17.79 21.85 9.98
C PRO A 447 16.65 21.68 8.98
N HIS A 448 16.72 22.29 7.79
CA HIS A 448 15.64 22.30 6.80
C HIS A 448 15.69 21.09 5.86
N TRP A 449 16.78 20.33 5.87
CA TRP A 449 16.89 19.14 5.04
C TRP A 449 15.90 18.06 5.46
N VAL A 450 15.22 17.48 4.47
CA VAL A 450 14.35 16.31 4.64
C VAL A 450 14.98 15.12 3.94
N PRO A 451 15.45 14.09 4.68
CA PRO A 451 16.07 12.93 4.08
C PRO A 451 15.04 12.10 3.29
N PRO A 452 15.30 11.79 2.02
CA PRO A 452 14.39 10.95 1.23
C PRO A 452 14.35 9.52 1.78
N LEU A 453 13.27 8.81 1.50
CA LEU A 453 13.18 7.40 1.86
C LEU A 453 14.19 6.59 1.04
N LEU A 454 15.09 5.87 1.71
CA LEU A 454 16.14 5.09 1.03
C LEU A 454 15.59 4.07 0.03
N VAL A 455 14.39 3.54 0.27
CA VAL A 455 13.74 2.60 -0.66
C VAL A 455 13.32 3.28 -1.96
N GLU A 456 12.84 4.52 -1.90
CA GLU A 456 12.40 5.27 -3.08
C GLU A 456 13.60 5.68 -3.93
N VAL A 457 14.69 6.14 -3.32
CA VAL A 457 15.93 6.47 -4.04
C VAL A 457 16.49 5.24 -4.75
N LYS A 458 16.48 4.07 -4.09
CA LYS A 458 16.92 2.80 -4.70
C LYS A 458 16.03 2.37 -5.86
N GLU A 459 14.72 2.59 -5.78
CA GLU A 459 13.79 2.28 -6.86
C GLU A 459 13.97 3.24 -8.05
N PHE A 460 14.12 4.54 -7.78
CA PHE A 460 14.36 5.58 -8.78
C PHE A 460 15.66 5.34 -9.57
N LEU A 461 16.71 4.88 -8.91
CA LEU A 461 18.01 4.58 -9.54
C LEU A 461 18.08 3.19 -10.18
N ASN A 462 17.01 2.39 -10.13
CA ASN A 462 17.02 1.01 -10.62
C ASN A 462 16.90 0.96 -12.15
N ARG A 463 18.04 0.74 -12.82
CA ARG A 463 18.13 0.65 -14.28
C ARG A 463 17.17 -0.36 -14.93
N ARG A 464 16.85 -1.47 -14.24
CA ARG A 464 15.95 -2.50 -14.79
C ARG A 464 14.47 -2.16 -14.66
N LYS A 465 14.11 -1.26 -13.74
CA LYS A 465 12.71 -0.95 -13.42
C LYS A 465 12.27 0.44 -13.88
N HIS A 466 13.18 1.41 -13.88
CA HIS A 466 12.85 2.79 -14.16
C HIS A 466 12.59 2.98 -15.67
N PRO A 467 11.43 3.53 -16.07
CA PRO A 467 10.98 3.53 -17.47
C PRO A 467 11.82 4.43 -18.40
N PHE A 468 12.51 5.45 -17.86
CA PHE A 468 13.45 6.29 -18.61
C PHE A 468 14.46 5.46 -19.43
N TYR A 469 14.97 4.37 -18.86
CA TYR A 469 15.97 3.51 -19.51
C TYR A 469 15.46 2.72 -20.72
N LYS A 470 14.17 2.86 -21.08
CA LYS A 470 13.63 2.32 -22.33
C LYS A 470 13.98 3.18 -23.54
N HIS A 471 14.32 4.45 -23.34
CA HIS A 471 14.52 5.42 -24.42
C HIS A 471 15.71 6.37 -24.20
N GLY A 472 16.16 6.52 -22.96
CA GLY A 472 17.31 7.33 -22.57
C GLY A 472 18.40 6.51 -21.90
N GLU A 473 19.60 7.09 -21.87
CA GLU A 473 20.77 6.51 -21.22
C GLU A 473 21.18 7.36 -20.03
N ALA A 474 21.69 6.73 -18.96
CA ALA A 474 22.18 7.47 -17.81
C ALA A 474 23.19 6.64 -17.02
N THR A 475 24.22 7.30 -16.52
CA THR A 475 25.18 6.75 -15.57
C THR A 475 25.36 7.68 -14.37
N LYS A 476 26.17 7.25 -13.40
CA LYS A 476 26.39 7.93 -12.13
C LYS A 476 27.88 7.95 -11.85
N PHE A 477 28.40 9.07 -11.36
CA PHE A 477 29.77 9.18 -10.89
C PHE A 477 29.80 9.50 -9.40
N ILE A 478 30.84 9.02 -8.73
CA ILE A 478 31.21 9.39 -7.38
C ILE A 478 32.65 9.92 -7.39
N ALA A 479 32.89 10.93 -6.56
CA ALA A 479 34.22 11.45 -6.27
C ALA A 479 34.69 10.89 -4.92
N LEU A 480 35.90 10.34 -4.88
CA LEU A 480 36.51 9.75 -3.70
C LEU A 480 37.81 10.50 -3.35
N ARG A 481 38.05 10.74 -2.05
CA ARG A 481 39.37 11.01 -1.50
C ARG A 481 39.73 9.85 -0.56
N GLY A 482 40.64 8.99 -1.00
CA GLY A 482 40.84 7.68 -0.37
C GLY A 482 39.58 6.82 -0.45
N ASP A 483 39.08 6.32 0.68
CA ASP A 483 37.81 5.54 0.73
C ASP A 483 36.56 6.41 0.94
N GLN A 484 36.75 7.71 1.19
CA GLN A 484 35.67 8.64 1.52
C GLN A 484 35.04 9.22 0.25
N CYS A 485 33.75 8.97 0.05
CA CYS A 485 32.97 9.62 -0.99
C CYS A 485 32.78 11.10 -0.64
N VAL A 486 33.23 12.03 -1.48
CA VAL A 486 33.18 13.50 -1.27
C VAL A 486 32.26 14.21 -2.26
N GLY A 487 31.80 13.52 -3.30
CA GLY A 487 30.84 14.07 -4.24
C GLY A 487 30.15 12.98 -5.06
N ARG A 488 29.02 13.32 -5.68
CA ARG A 488 28.26 12.46 -6.58
C ARG A 488 27.56 13.28 -7.65
N ILE A 489 27.35 12.70 -8.82
CA ILE A 489 26.56 13.32 -9.90
C ILE A 489 25.94 12.22 -10.78
N LEU A 490 24.72 12.45 -11.25
CA LEU A 490 24.06 11.63 -12.27
C LEU A 490 24.15 12.36 -13.60
N VAL A 491 24.41 11.63 -14.69
CA VAL A 491 24.33 12.15 -16.07
C VAL A 491 23.33 11.34 -16.87
N SER A 492 22.59 12.00 -17.74
CA SER A 492 21.60 11.38 -18.59
C SER A 492 21.55 11.99 -19.99
N ASP A 493 21.30 11.15 -20.97
CA ASP A 493 21.03 11.50 -22.36
C ASP A 493 19.63 11.03 -22.74
N ASP A 494 18.76 11.97 -23.09
CA ASP A 494 17.41 11.71 -23.59
C ASP A 494 17.31 12.08 -25.07
N SER A 495 17.37 11.06 -25.93
CA SER A 495 17.24 11.24 -27.37
C SER A 495 15.87 11.81 -27.79
N ARG A 496 14.82 11.64 -26.97
CA ARG A 496 13.48 12.19 -27.26
C ARG A 496 13.44 13.68 -27.01
N TYR A 497 14.08 14.16 -25.93
CA TYR A 497 14.23 15.59 -25.67
C TYR A 497 14.86 16.29 -26.88
N ASN A 498 16.00 15.76 -27.32
CA ASN A 498 16.76 16.32 -28.45
C ASN A 498 15.97 16.33 -29.75
N ARG A 499 15.21 15.26 -30.06
CA ARG A 499 14.31 15.23 -31.24
C ARG A 499 13.12 16.19 -31.13
N GLN A 500 12.54 16.34 -29.94
CA GLN A 500 11.35 17.17 -29.75
C GLN A 500 11.66 18.66 -29.80
N HIS A 501 12.82 19.07 -29.26
CA HIS A 501 13.24 20.47 -29.15
C HIS A 501 14.27 20.89 -30.21
N ASP A 502 14.60 20.01 -31.16
CA ASP A 502 15.69 20.19 -32.12
C ASP A 502 16.98 20.67 -31.44
N ALA A 503 17.35 19.95 -30.38
CA ALA A 503 18.43 20.33 -29.47
C ALA A 503 19.55 19.28 -29.45
N ASN A 504 20.71 19.66 -28.92
CA ASN A 504 21.83 18.74 -28.70
C ASN A 504 22.35 18.81 -27.25
N VAL A 505 21.45 18.47 -26.33
CA VAL A 505 21.61 18.63 -24.88
C VAL A 505 21.68 17.27 -24.20
N GLY A 506 22.56 17.14 -23.22
CA GLY A 506 22.47 16.14 -22.18
C GLY A 506 22.27 16.77 -20.80
N CYS A 507 21.73 16.00 -19.86
CA CYS A 507 21.40 16.50 -18.54
C CYS A 507 22.34 15.96 -17.46
N PHE A 508 22.59 16.75 -16.42
CA PHE A 508 23.13 16.25 -15.15
C PHE A 508 22.12 16.47 -14.03
N GLY A 509 22.11 15.61 -13.02
CA GLY A 509 21.20 15.65 -11.88
C GLY A 509 21.80 15.01 -10.64
N MET A 510 21.03 14.93 -9.55
CA MET A 510 21.43 14.37 -8.25
C MET A 510 22.82 14.82 -7.76
N PHE A 511 23.26 16.02 -8.15
CA PHE A 511 24.56 16.57 -7.81
C PHE A 511 24.65 16.79 -6.30
N GLU A 512 25.70 16.25 -5.68
CA GLU A 512 26.07 16.60 -4.32
C GLU A 512 27.57 16.67 -4.21
N CYS A 513 28.07 17.64 -3.47
CA CYS A 513 29.50 17.79 -3.26
C CYS A 513 29.72 18.45 -1.90
N VAL A 514 30.83 18.13 -1.24
CA VAL A 514 31.34 19.01 -0.18
C VAL A 514 31.73 20.35 -0.79
N ASP A 515 31.86 21.40 0.01
CA ASP A 515 32.23 22.74 -0.49
C ASP A 515 33.70 22.77 -0.97
N ASP A 516 33.95 22.21 -2.15
CA ASP A 516 35.27 21.98 -2.75
C ASP A 516 35.19 22.08 -4.28
N ARG A 517 35.65 23.21 -4.83
CA ARG A 517 35.63 23.49 -6.27
C ARG A 517 36.32 22.40 -7.10
N PRO A 518 37.54 21.92 -6.77
CA PRO A 518 38.17 20.81 -7.49
C PRO A 518 37.29 19.55 -7.58
N THR A 519 36.60 19.17 -6.49
CA THR A 519 35.70 18.01 -6.51
C THR A 519 34.49 18.25 -7.42
N ALA A 520 33.87 19.43 -7.34
CA ALA A 520 32.74 19.78 -8.19
C ALA A 520 33.12 19.81 -9.68
N HIS A 521 34.24 20.45 -10.01
CA HIS A 521 34.76 20.55 -11.38
C HIS A 521 35.08 19.18 -11.95
N ALA A 522 35.78 18.32 -11.20
CA ALA A 522 36.11 16.97 -11.66
C ALA A 522 34.86 16.10 -11.93
N LEU A 523 33.79 16.27 -11.14
CA LEU A 523 32.50 15.61 -11.41
C LEU A 523 31.84 16.14 -12.68
N LEU A 524 31.83 17.46 -12.88
CA LEU A 524 31.27 18.11 -14.06
C LEU A 524 32.09 17.80 -15.33
N ASP A 525 33.41 17.67 -15.22
CA ASP A 525 34.28 17.23 -16.32
C ASP A 525 33.99 15.79 -16.72
N ALA A 526 33.72 14.91 -15.76
CA ALA A 526 33.30 13.53 -16.05
C ALA A 526 31.94 13.48 -16.75
N VAL A 527 31.01 14.36 -16.35
CA VAL A 527 29.73 14.55 -17.05
C VAL A 527 29.97 15.05 -18.48
N ALA A 528 30.78 16.10 -18.66
CA ALA A 528 31.10 16.66 -19.97
C ALA A 528 31.74 15.63 -20.89
N GLY A 529 32.71 14.84 -20.39
CA GLY A 529 33.35 13.77 -21.13
C GLY A 529 32.36 12.68 -21.55
N TRP A 530 31.47 12.25 -20.65
CA TRP A 530 30.43 11.28 -20.98
C TRP A 530 29.45 11.85 -22.02
N LEU A 531 29.05 13.11 -21.90
CA LEU A 531 28.15 13.75 -22.85
C LEU A 531 28.76 13.92 -24.24
N ARG A 532 30.03 14.35 -24.33
CA ARG A 532 30.76 14.41 -25.61
C ARG A 532 30.87 13.04 -26.26
N SER A 533 31.12 11.97 -25.48
CA SER A 533 31.17 10.61 -26.05
C SER A 533 29.82 10.11 -26.58
N HIS A 534 28.71 10.76 -26.20
CA HIS A 534 27.36 10.52 -26.73
C HIS A 534 26.94 11.59 -27.75
N GLY A 535 27.88 12.40 -28.25
CA GLY A 535 27.64 13.39 -29.30
C GLY A 535 26.90 14.65 -28.85
N ARG A 536 26.84 14.91 -27.53
CA ARG A 536 26.16 16.10 -26.97
C ARG A 536 27.09 17.31 -26.92
N SER A 537 26.60 18.44 -27.41
CA SER A 537 27.34 19.71 -27.43
C SER A 537 27.02 20.61 -26.24
N THR A 538 25.93 20.35 -25.52
CA THR A 538 25.46 21.17 -24.40
C THR A 538 25.13 20.31 -23.18
N VAL A 539 25.46 20.81 -21.99
CA VAL A 539 25.04 20.22 -20.72
C VAL A 539 24.02 21.14 -20.04
N MET A 540 22.95 20.56 -19.50
CA MET A 540 21.90 21.26 -18.76
C MET A 540 21.62 20.59 -17.40
N GLY A 541 21.34 21.35 -16.36
CA GLY A 541 21.01 20.77 -15.06
C GLY A 541 21.06 21.75 -13.87
N PRO A 542 20.70 21.30 -12.66
CA PRO A 542 20.40 19.92 -12.32
C PRO A 542 19.00 19.49 -12.78
N ILE A 543 18.90 18.34 -13.46
CA ILE A 543 17.70 17.67 -13.95
C ILE A 543 17.91 16.15 -13.77
N ASP A 544 17.07 15.50 -12.97
CA ASP A 544 17.15 14.06 -12.74
C ASP A 544 16.52 13.29 -13.91
N TYR A 545 17.32 12.89 -14.91
CA TYR A 545 16.87 12.25 -16.17
C TYR A 545 16.17 13.19 -17.16
N SER A 546 15.07 13.82 -16.77
CA SER A 546 14.33 14.80 -17.60
C SER A 546 13.50 15.77 -16.74
N THR A 547 12.94 16.81 -17.35
CA THR A 547 12.15 17.86 -16.67
C THR A 547 10.83 17.35 -16.05
N ASN A 548 10.40 16.12 -16.38
CA ASN A 548 9.27 15.46 -15.73
C ASN A 548 9.60 14.87 -14.35
N TYR A 549 10.88 14.85 -13.97
CA TYR A 549 11.41 14.38 -12.70
C TYR A 549 11.97 15.58 -11.90
N PRO A 550 12.50 15.39 -10.67
CA PRO A 550 13.05 16.51 -9.92
C PRO A 550 14.15 17.26 -10.70
N CYS A 551 14.01 18.59 -10.80
CA CYS A 551 14.97 19.46 -11.45
C CYS A 551 15.08 20.82 -10.74
N GLY A 552 16.07 21.61 -11.14
CA GLY A 552 16.38 22.91 -10.57
C GLY A 552 17.18 22.84 -9.27
N LEU A 553 18.20 23.69 -9.18
CA LEU A 553 18.97 23.96 -7.97
C LEU A 553 18.25 25.02 -7.14
N LEU A 554 17.98 24.77 -5.86
CA LEU A 554 17.47 25.80 -4.95
C LEU A 554 18.52 26.92 -4.83
N ILE A 555 18.13 28.14 -5.19
CA ILE A 555 18.99 29.35 -5.10
C ILE A 555 18.44 30.39 -4.12
N GLU A 556 17.14 30.34 -3.80
CA GLU A 556 16.51 31.23 -2.80
C GLU A 556 15.49 30.45 -1.96
N GLY A 557 15.37 30.81 -0.68
CA GLY A 557 14.37 30.21 0.22
C GLY A 557 14.87 29.03 1.07
N PHE A 558 16.18 28.98 1.37
CA PHE A 558 16.81 27.97 2.24
C PHE A 558 16.29 27.94 3.69
N HIS A 559 15.48 28.91 4.09
CA HIS A 559 14.88 29.02 5.43
C HIS A 559 13.65 28.12 5.63
N ALA A 560 13.23 27.36 4.61
CA ALA A 560 12.09 26.46 4.69
C ALA A 560 12.43 25.08 4.13
N PRO A 561 11.91 23.98 4.73
CA PRO A 561 12.15 22.63 4.23
C PRO A 561 11.57 22.42 2.82
N PRO A 562 12.11 21.49 2.01
CA PRO A 562 11.52 21.13 0.73
C PRO A 562 10.16 20.48 0.92
N ARG A 563 9.22 20.78 0.02
CA ARG A 563 7.94 20.07 -0.08
C ARG A 563 8.12 18.79 -0.88
N ILE A 564 7.13 17.90 -0.79
CA ILE A 564 7.15 16.61 -1.48
C ILE A 564 7.56 16.77 -2.94
N MET A 565 8.50 15.93 -3.40
CA MET A 565 9.07 15.95 -4.76
C MET A 565 9.85 17.22 -5.15
N MET A 566 10.27 18.06 -4.19
CA MET A 566 11.10 19.24 -4.45
C MET A 566 12.55 19.02 -4.06
N ASN A 567 13.46 19.63 -4.82
CA ASN A 567 14.88 19.61 -4.51
C ASN A 567 15.22 20.47 -3.29
N HIS A 568 16.33 20.12 -2.63
CA HIS A 568 16.96 20.89 -1.56
C HIS A 568 18.47 20.71 -1.67
N ASN A 569 19.21 21.80 -1.61
CA ASN A 569 20.67 21.79 -1.66
C ASN A 569 21.27 22.83 -0.72
N ARG A 570 22.59 22.76 -0.54
CA ARG A 570 23.33 23.79 0.20
C ARG A 570 23.44 25.07 -0.64
N PRO A 571 23.48 26.26 0.00
CA PRO A 571 23.63 27.54 -0.70
C PRO A 571 24.86 27.63 -1.60
N TYR A 572 26.00 27.06 -1.16
CA TYR A 572 27.27 27.13 -1.91
C TYR A 572 27.26 26.36 -3.24
N TYR A 573 26.24 25.54 -3.53
CA TYR A 573 26.20 24.77 -4.78
C TYR A 573 26.14 25.67 -6.01
N ALA A 574 25.48 26.84 -5.93
CA ALA A 574 25.40 27.78 -7.04
C ALA A 574 26.81 28.22 -7.46
N ASP A 575 27.65 28.65 -6.51
CA ASP A 575 29.03 29.05 -6.74
C ASP A 575 29.88 27.91 -7.33
N LEU A 576 29.67 26.67 -6.89
CA LEU A 576 30.37 25.50 -7.43
C LEU A 576 30.04 25.29 -8.92
N LEU A 577 28.76 25.38 -9.29
CA LEU A 577 28.32 25.22 -10.68
C LEU A 577 28.78 26.39 -11.55
N GLU A 578 28.57 27.62 -11.08
CA GLU A 578 28.90 28.86 -11.81
C GLU A 578 30.41 29.00 -12.01
N SER A 579 31.23 28.60 -11.02
CA SER A 579 32.70 28.62 -11.15
C SER A 579 33.24 27.63 -12.19
N TRP A 580 32.48 26.59 -12.55
CA TRP A 580 32.83 25.71 -13.67
C TRP A 580 32.39 26.30 -15.03
N GLY A 581 31.66 27.42 -15.04
CA GLY A 581 31.20 28.14 -16.23
C GLY A 581 29.76 27.84 -16.65
N LEU A 582 28.97 27.18 -15.80
CA LEU A 582 27.52 27.05 -16.00
C LEU A 582 26.83 28.41 -15.86
N ARG A 583 25.88 28.69 -16.75
CA ARG A 583 25.09 29.93 -16.76
C ARG A 583 23.62 29.61 -16.57
N LYS A 584 22.84 30.58 -16.11
CA LYS A 584 21.38 30.41 -15.95
C LYS A 584 20.74 30.06 -17.31
N ALA A 585 20.00 28.97 -17.34
CA ALA A 585 19.12 28.60 -18.43
C ALA A 585 17.66 29.03 -18.15
N LYS A 586 17.17 28.71 -16.95
CA LYS A 586 15.78 29.00 -16.55
C LYS A 586 15.60 29.00 -15.04
N ASP A 587 14.85 29.95 -14.51
CA ASP A 587 14.37 29.90 -13.12
C ASP A 587 12.96 29.30 -13.01
N LEU A 588 12.74 28.56 -11.92
CA LEU A 588 11.47 27.93 -11.54
C LEU A 588 11.02 28.49 -10.18
N TYR A 589 9.77 28.90 -10.09
CA TYR A 589 9.20 29.48 -8.87
C TYR A 589 8.34 28.47 -8.12
N ALA A 590 8.44 28.53 -6.79
CA ALA A 590 7.49 27.92 -5.89
C ALA A 590 6.75 28.99 -5.09
N TRP A 591 5.44 28.83 -5.00
CA TRP A 591 4.52 29.78 -4.42
C TRP A 591 3.94 29.23 -3.13
N TRP A 592 3.93 30.06 -2.08
CA TRP A 592 3.37 29.71 -0.78
C TRP A 592 2.12 30.52 -0.50
N PHE A 593 1.04 29.83 -0.12
CA PHE A 593 -0.16 30.49 0.38
C PHE A 593 0.04 30.80 1.87
N VAL A 594 0.26 32.08 2.19
CA VAL A 594 0.69 32.56 3.51
C VAL A 594 -0.37 32.34 4.60
N ASP A 595 -1.65 32.53 4.26
CA ASP A 595 -2.77 32.17 5.11
C ASP A 595 -3.94 31.66 4.27
N PRO A 596 -3.98 30.34 3.98
CA PRO A 596 -5.12 29.75 3.28
C PRO A 596 -6.46 29.99 4.01
N HIS A 597 -6.44 30.28 5.32
CA HIS A 597 -7.67 30.47 6.09
C HIS A 597 -8.41 31.74 5.68
N ASP A 598 -7.70 32.85 5.58
CA ASP A 598 -8.28 34.14 5.21
C ASP A 598 -8.59 34.21 3.70
N LEU A 599 -7.78 33.54 2.87
CA LEU A 599 -7.93 33.56 1.41
C LEU A 599 -9.25 32.93 0.93
N ALA A 600 -9.64 31.74 1.42
CA ALA A 600 -10.85 31.07 0.94
C ALA A 600 -12.11 31.94 1.15
N SER A 601 -12.23 32.60 2.31
CA SER A 601 -13.37 33.45 2.66
C SER A 601 -13.38 34.76 1.85
N ARG A 602 -12.23 35.40 1.63
CA ARG A 602 -12.12 36.61 0.79
C ARG A 602 -12.47 36.38 -0.67
N TRP A 603 -12.27 35.15 -1.16
CA TRP A 603 -12.40 34.83 -2.58
C TRP A 603 -13.73 34.19 -2.95
N GLN A 604 -14.59 33.86 -1.99
CA GLN A 604 -15.85 33.15 -2.23
C GLN A 604 -16.77 33.89 -3.21
N GLU A 605 -17.03 35.18 -3.01
CA GLU A 605 -17.86 35.99 -3.92
C GLU A 605 -17.25 36.15 -5.32
N ARG A 606 -15.91 36.18 -5.42
CA ARG A 606 -15.21 36.28 -6.70
C ARG A 606 -15.22 34.93 -7.43
N ALA A 607 -15.08 33.83 -6.70
CA ALA A 607 -15.21 32.47 -7.23
C ALA A 607 -16.61 32.23 -7.80
N GLU A 608 -17.66 32.63 -7.08
CA GLU A 608 -19.04 32.53 -7.57
C GLU A 608 -19.28 33.35 -8.84
N ARG A 609 -18.73 34.57 -8.91
CA ARG A 609 -18.79 35.40 -10.12
C ARG A 609 -18.03 34.78 -11.29
N ILE A 610 -16.85 34.22 -11.04
CA ILE A 610 -16.07 33.52 -12.06
C ILE A 610 -16.85 32.31 -12.57
N ALA A 611 -17.38 31.47 -11.66
CA ALA A 611 -18.16 30.29 -12.01
C ALA A 611 -19.39 30.63 -12.86
N LYS A 612 -20.18 31.64 -12.46
CA LYS A 612 -21.35 32.10 -13.21
C LYS A 612 -20.98 32.63 -14.60
N ARG A 613 -19.87 33.35 -14.72
CA ARG A 613 -19.43 33.95 -16.00
C ARG A 613 -18.81 32.94 -16.95
N SER A 614 -18.02 31.99 -16.45
CA SER A 614 -17.26 31.04 -17.27
C SER A 614 -18.00 29.73 -17.52
N GLY A 615 -19.07 29.44 -16.77
CA GLY A 615 -19.77 28.16 -16.82
C GLY A 615 -18.94 26.99 -16.26
N VAL A 616 -17.84 27.29 -15.56
CA VAL A 616 -16.95 26.25 -15.04
C VAL A 616 -17.54 25.57 -13.81
N VAL A 617 -17.53 24.24 -13.81
CA VAL A 617 -17.89 23.39 -12.70
C VAL A 617 -16.64 22.65 -12.25
N ILE A 618 -16.26 22.79 -10.97
CA ILE A 618 -15.16 22.04 -10.38
C ILE A 618 -15.73 20.82 -9.67
N ARG A 619 -15.22 19.63 -10.00
CA ARG A 619 -15.61 18.38 -9.37
C ARG A 619 -14.40 17.55 -8.95
N PRO A 620 -14.52 16.70 -7.91
CA PRO A 620 -13.46 15.75 -7.58
C PRO A 620 -13.29 14.69 -8.67
N PHE A 621 -12.10 14.10 -8.68
CA PHE A 621 -11.75 12.93 -9.48
C PHE A 621 -12.62 11.73 -9.11
N ARG A 622 -13.16 11.06 -10.11
CA ARG A 622 -14.04 9.90 -9.93
C ARG A 622 -13.24 8.60 -9.85
N THR A 623 -13.03 8.10 -8.63
CA THR A 623 -12.25 6.86 -8.43
C THR A 623 -12.91 5.60 -8.97
N ASP A 624 -14.24 5.62 -9.10
CA ASP A 624 -15.06 4.59 -9.73
C ASP A 624 -14.85 4.47 -11.25
N ASP A 625 -14.45 5.57 -11.91
CA ASP A 625 -14.11 5.65 -13.33
C ASP A 625 -12.63 6.02 -13.55
N PHE A 626 -11.75 5.39 -12.75
CA PHE A 626 -10.32 5.73 -12.71
C PHE A 626 -9.65 5.72 -14.09
N ALA A 627 -9.97 4.73 -14.94
CA ALA A 627 -9.34 4.60 -16.25
C ALA A 627 -9.73 5.75 -17.20
N ALA A 628 -11.01 6.11 -17.27
CA ALA A 628 -11.43 7.21 -18.13
C ALA A 628 -11.03 8.58 -17.55
N GLU A 629 -11.08 8.75 -16.23
CA GLU A 629 -10.57 9.97 -15.59
C GLU A 629 -9.06 10.16 -15.84
N MET A 630 -8.28 9.09 -15.76
CA MET A 630 -6.86 9.11 -16.12
C MET A 630 -6.65 9.43 -17.61
N ALA A 631 -7.51 8.91 -18.50
CA ALA A 631 -7.46 9.25 -19.92
C ALA A 631 -7.78 10.74 -20.16
N ARG A 632 -8.82 11.28 -19.51
CA ARG A 632 -9.18 12.70 -19.54
C ARG A 632 -8.04 13.59 -19.03
N CYS A 633 -7.44 13.25 -17.89
CA CYS A 633 -6.28 13.99 -17.35
C CYS A 633 -5.08 13.92 -18.30
N ARG A 634 -4.83 12.77 -18.92
CA ARG A 634 -3.75 12.60 -19.90
C ARG A 634 -3.94 13.45 -21.15
N GLU A 635 -5.17 13.51 -21.66
CA GLU A 635 -5.52 14.35 -22.82
C GLU A 635 -5.24 15.82 -22.50
N ILE A 636 -5.76 16.31 -21.37
CA ILE A 636 -5.48 17.68 -20.90
C ILE A 636 -3.99 17.91 -20.69
N TYR A 637 -3.27 17.00 -20.03
CA TYR A 637 -1.83 17.13 -19.74
C TYR A 637 -1.03 17.25 -21.03
N ASN A 638 -1.27 16.36 -21.99
CA ASN A 638 -0.54 16.37 -23.25
C ASN A 638 -0.79 17.66 -24.02
N ASP A 639 -2.04 18.12 -24.09
CA ASP A 639 -2.39 19.32 -24.87
C ASP A 639 -1.97 20.62 -24.16
N ALA A 640 -2.03 20.66 -22.82
CA ALA A 640 -1.67 21.84 -22.04
C ALA A 640 -0.16 22.06 -21.97
N MET A 641 0.63 20.98 -21.90
CA MET A 641 2.08 21.03 -21.64
C MET A 641 2.95 21.11 -22.89
N CYS A 642 2.43 20.83 -24.09
CA CYS A 642 3.23 20.78 -25.33
C CYS A 642 4.09 22.03 -25.59
N ASP A 643 3.59 23.20 -25.21
CA ASP A 643 4.24 24.50 -25.48
C ASP A 643 5.21 24.93 -24.34
N LEU A 644 5.38 24.14 -23.28
CA LEU A 644 6.22 24.52 -22.14
C LEU A 644 7.69 24.22 -22.37
N TRP A 645 8.54 25.13 -21.90
CA TRP A 645 9.99 25.03 -22.01
C TRP A 645 10.51 23.72 -21.42
N GLY A 646 11.33 23.00 -22.20
CA GLY A 646 11.96 21.76 -21.78
C GLY A 646 11.00 20.57 -21.58
N PHE A 647 9.71 20.69 -21.89
CA PHE A 647 8.74 19.60 -21.73
C PHE A 647 9.05 18.43 -22.66
N VAL A 648 8.98 17.19 -22.18
CA VAL A 648 9.07 15.99 -23.02
C VAL A 648 7.81 15.16 -22.83
N LYS A 649 7.17 14.78 -23.94
CA LYS A 649 5.99 13.91 -23.90
C LYS A 649 6.33 12.58 -23.23
N LEU A 650 5.65 12.33 -22.11
CA LEU A 650 5.74 11.07 -21.36
C LEU A 650 5.41 9.89 -22.27
N THR A 651 6.22 8.83 -22.21
CA THR A 651 5.82 7.54 -22.76
C THR A 651 4.70 6.93 -21.92
N GLU A 652 3.96 5.99 -22.49
CA GLU A 652 2.95 5.21 -21.75
C GLU A 652 3.55 4.59 -20.47
N ALA A 653 4.77 4.06 -20.56
CA ALA A 653 5.45 3.45 -19.43
C ALA A 653 5.81 4.46 -18.32
N GLU A 654 6.20 5.68 -18.68
CA GLU A 654 6.47 6.75 -17.73
C GLU A 654 5.18 7.30 -17.11
N PHE A 655 4.14 7.48 -17.92
CA PHE A 655 2.83 7.88 -17.44
C PHE A 655 2.30 6.89 -16.40
N GLN A 656 2.32 5.59 -16.69
CA GLN A 656 1.94 4.55 -15.73
C GLN A 656 2.82 4.56 -14.47
N TYR A 657 4.11 4.81 -14.63
CA TYR A 657 5.04 4.92 -13.50
C TYR A 657 4.68 6.10 -12.58
N PHE A 658 4.41 7.27 -13.13
CA PHE A 658 3.97 8.44 -12.36
C PHE A 658 2.59 8.24 -11.74
N ALA A 659 1.61 7.79 -12.52
CA ALA A 659 0.25 7.52 -12.05
C ALA A 659 0.24 6.58 -10.83
N LYS A 660 1.02 5.49 -10.88
CA LYS A 660 1.16 4.54 -9.78
C LYS A 660 1.83 5.13 -8.53
N ARG A 661 2.75 6.09 -8.69
CA ARG A 661 3.40 6.77 -7.56
C ARG A 661 2.47 7.79 -6.94
N LEU A 662 1.84 8.63 -7.77
CA LEU A 662 0.93 9.67 -7.34
C LEU A 662 -0.32 9.08 -6.67
N SER A 663 -0.91 8.01 -7.20
CA SER A 663 -2.13 7.40 -6.64
C SER A 663 -1.96 6.87 -5.21
N LYS A 664 -0.75 6.52 -4.78
CA LYS A 664 -0.46 6.09 -3.40
C LYS A 664 -0.38 7.23 -2.40
N MET A 665 -0.19 8.45 -2.90
CA MET A 665 0.13 9.63 -2.10
C MET A 665 -0.98 10.69 -2.19
N ALA A 666 -1.69 10.78 -3.32
CA ALA A 666 -2.79 11.70 -3.55
C ALA A 666 -4.02 11.34 -2.71
N ILE A 667 -4.79 12.36 -2.37
CA ILE A 667 -6.13 12.23 -1.77
C ILE A 667 -7.11 12.50 -2.91
N ALA A 668 -8.03 11.56 -3.17
CA ALA A 668 -8.94 11.64 -4.33
C ALA A 668 -9.73 12.95 -4.37
N ASP A 669 -10.19 13.44 -3.20
CA ASP A 669 -10.92 14.71 -3.06
C ASP A 669 -10.07 15.96 -3.35
N GLN A 670 -8.75 15.80 -3.43
CA GLN A 670 -7.77 16.83 -3.77
C GLN A 670 -7.19 16.65 -5.18
N VAL A 671 -7.76 15.73 -5.95
CA VAL A 671 -7.61 15.68 -7.40
C VAL A 671 -8.90 16.24 -7.99
N LEU A 672 -8.81 17.37 -8.68
CA LEU A 672 -9.97 18.12 -9.15
C LEU A 672 -9.95 18.20 -10.67
N LEU A 673 -11.12 18.07 -11.28
CA LEU A 673 -11.35 18.35 -12.70
C LEU A 673 -12.24 19.59 -12.82
N ALA A 674 -11.90 20.45 -13.77
CA ALA A 674 -12.72 21.56 -14.20
C ALA A 674 -13.44 21.18 -15.49
N GLU A 675 -14.76 21.33 -15.50
CA GLU A 675 -15.61 21.04 -16.65
C GLU A 675 -16.36 22.30 -17.10
N ILE A 676 -16.47 22.49 -18.41
CA ILE A 676 -17.36 23.48 -19.03
C ILE A 676 -18.24 22.70 -20.00
N GLU A 677 -19.57 22.83 -19.84
CA GLU A 677 -20.56 22.10 -20.66
C GLU A 677 -20.34 20.57 -20.68
N GLY A 678 -19.87 20.01 -19.56
CA GLY A 678 -19.58 18.57 -19.42
C GLY A 678 -18.27 18.11 -20.06
N ARG A 679 -17.52 19.00 -20.73
CA ARG A 679 -16.17 18.71 -21.24
C ARG A 679 -15.12 19.04 -20.17
N PRO A 680 -14.22 18.11 -19.82
CA PRO A 680 -13.04 18.41 -19.00
C PRO A 680 -12.10 19.37 -19.72
N VAL A 681 -11.81 20.50 -19.07
CA VAL A 681 -10.99 21.59 -19.64
C VAL A 681 -9.74 21.91 -18.82
N GLY A 682 -9.65 21.38 -17.61
CA GLY A 682 -8.50 21.54 -16.73
C GLY A 682 -8.53 20.54 -15.58
N PHE A 683 -7.40 20.34 -14.94
CA PHE A 683 -7.33 19.52 -13.72
C PHE A 683 -6.18 19.97 -12.81
N SER A 684 -6.28 19.60 -11.54
CA SER A 684 -5.21 19.81 -10.56
C SER A 684 -4.99 18.56 -9.72
N ILE A 685 -3.74 18.29 -9.36
CA ILE A 685 -3.38 17.22 -8.42
C ILE A 685 -2.71 17.87 -7.20
N THR A 686 -3.36 17.77 -6.05
CA THR A 686 -2.81 18.23 -4.77
C THR A 686 -2.54 17.07 -3.84
N MET A 687 -1.37 17.09 -3.20
CA MET A 687 -0.86 16.00 -2.38
C MET A 687 -0.51 16.50 -0.98
N PRO A 688 -0.78 15.73 0.08
CA PRO A 688 -0.25 16.02 1.41
C PRO A 688 1.29 16.04 1.39
N ASP A 689 1.89 17.00 2.09
CA ASP A 689 3.35 17.08 2.21
C ASP A 689 3.89 16.03 3.19
N ILE A 690 4.11 14.82 2.66
CA ILE A 690 4.60 13.69 3.46
C ILE A 690 6.01 13.93 4.04
N ASN A 691 6.74 14.93 3.56
CA ASN A 691 8.04 15.32 4.08
C ASN A 691 7.97 15.70 5.58
N GLU A 692 6.85 16.25 6.05
CA GLU A 692 6.62 16.52 7.49
C GLU A 692 6.67 15.25 8.34
N ALA A 693 6.15 14.15 7.80
CA ALA A 693 6.13 12.86 8.47
C ALA A 693 7.46 12.09 8.31
N ILE A 694 8.19 12.31 7.21
CA ILE A 694 9.48 11.66 6.91
C ILE A 694 10.65 12.30 7.66
N ARG A 695 10.68 13.63 7.80
CA ARG A 695 11.81 14.38 8.39
C ARG A 695 12.32 13.78 9.71
N PRO A 696 11.47 13.40 10.69
CA PRO A 696 11.92 12.81 11.97
C PRO A 696 12.44 11.37 11.87
N LEU A 697 12.35 10.72 10.70
CA LEU A 697 12.72 9.31 10.49
C LEU A 697 14.14 9.15 9.96
N HIS A 698 14.80 10.24 9.59
CA HIS A 698 16.11 10.21 8.94
C HIS A 698 16.19 9.30 7.70
N GLY A 699 15.08 9.21 6.94
CA GLY A 699 14.94 8.44 5.70
C GLY A 699 14.92 6.91 5.86
N ARG A 700 14.81 6.40 7.10
CA ARG A 700 14.75 4.97 7.41
C ARG A 700 13.32 4.55 7.78
N LEU A 701 12.77 3.60 7.03
CA LEU A 701 11.48 2.98 7.35
C LEU A 701 11.62 1.79 8.32
N THR A 702 12.83 1.23 8.43
CA THR A 702 13.14 0.15 9.37
C THR A 702 14.30 0.55 10.27
N ARG A 703 14.27 0.09 11.52
CA ARG A 703 15.37 0.20 12.49
C ARG A 703 15.61 -1.20 13.05
N TRP A 704 16.84 -1.71 12.95
CA TRP A 704 17.21 -3.08 13.35
C TRP A 704 16.42 -4.21 12.66
N GLY A 705 15.90 -3.95 11.45
CA GLY A 705 15.04 -4.91 10.73
C GLY A 705 13.54 -4.79 11.04
N LEU A 706 13.15 -4.02 12.06
CA LEU A 706 11.76 -3.79 12.45
C LEU A 706 11.17 -2.54 11.76
N PRO A 707 9.88 -2.50 11.37
CA PRO A 707 9.25 -1.39 10.65
C PRO A 707 8.92 -0.17 11.53
N LEU A 708 9.72 0.11 12.58
CA LEU A 708 9.50 1.22 13.51
C LEU A 708 9.45 2.60 12.81
N GLY A 709 10.22 2.78 11.73
CA GLY A 709 10.18 4.01 10.93
C GLY A 709 8.86 4.14 10.16
N LEU A 710 8.35 3.03 9.60
CA LEU A 710 7.07 2.97 8.92
C LEU A 710 5.90 3.23 9.88
N LEU A 711 5.90 2.65 11.09
CA LEU A 711 4.90 2.93 12.12
C LEU A 711 4.88 4.42 12.50
N ARG A 712 6.06 5.01 12.72
CA ARG A 712 6.18 6.44 13.00
C ARG A 712 5.69 7.29 11.82
N LEU A 713 5.98 6.88 10.58
CA LEU A 713 5.47 7.54 9.37
C LEU A 713 3.94 7.53 9.33
N LEU A 714 3.32 6.36 9.49
CA LEU A 714 1.86 6.20 9.44
C LEU A 714 1.16 7.00 10.54
N ARG A 715 1.69 6.97 11.77
CA ARG A 715 1.16 7.77 12.88
C ARG A 715 1.30 9.28 12.64
N ARG A 716 2.41 9.72 12.05
CA ARG A 716 2.66 11.13 11.73
C ARG A 716 1.92 11.61 10.49
N LYS A 717 1.52 10.71 9.58
CA LYS A 717 0.75 11.06 8.37
C LYS A 717 -0.56 11.78 8.71
N ARG A 718 -1.21 11.42 9.82
CA ARG A 718 -2.43 12.08 10.32
C ARG A 718 -2.19 13.51 10.85
N ARG A 719 -0.93 13.89 11.06
CA ARG A 719 -0.52 15.21 11.57
C ARG A 719 0.02 16.13 10.48
N ILE A 720 -0.04 15.72 9.21
CA ILE A 720 0.40 16.56 8.09
C ILE A 720 -0.48 17.80 8.05
N LYS A 721 0.16 18.97 8.04
CA LYS A 721 -0.51 20.27 8.05
C LYS A 721 -0.30 21.07 6.78
N THR A 722 0.52 20.61 5.84
CA THR A 722 0.72 21.29 4.57
C THR A 722 0.54 20.37 3.38
N ALA A 723 0.27 20.95 2.23
CA ALA A 723 0.08 20.24 0.97
C ALA A 723 0.86 20.91 -0.16
N ARG A 724 1.02 20.20 -1.27
CA ARG A 724 1.60 20.71 -2.51
C ARG A 724 0.67 20.39 -3.68
N MET A 725 0.26 21.41 -4.42
CA MET A 725 -0.34 21.27 -5.74
C MET A 725 0.80 21.02 -6.73
N VAL A 726 0.91 19.77 -7.20
CA VAL A 726 2.02 19.30 -8.06
C VAL A 726 1.71 19.41 -9.54
N VAL A 727 0.41 19.46 -9.89
CA VAL A 727 -0.07 19.63 -11.27
C VAL A 727 -1.23 20.62 -11.26
N LEU A 728 -1.21 21.56 -12.20
CA LEU A 728 -2.30 22.49 -12.47
C LEU A 728 -2.30 22.79 -13.97
N ASP A 729 -3.19 22.13 -14.70
CA ASP A 729 -3.22 22.19 -16.15
C ASP A 729 -4.59 22.68 -16.64
N VAL A 730 -4.56 23.58 -17.63
CA VAL A 730 -5.75 24.09 -18.30
C VAL A 730 -5.48 24.13 -19.80
N LEU A 731 -6.42 23.57 -20.56
CA LEU A 731 -6.42 23.58 -22.02
C LEU A 731 -6.31 25.03 -22.54
N LYS A 732 -5.53 25.22 -23.61
CA LYS A 732 -5.15 26.54 -24.14
C LYS A 732 -6.35 27.45 -24.42
N GLU A 733 -7.43 26.90 -24.97
CA GLU A 733 -8.67 27.63 -25.32
C GLU A 733 -9.52 28.09 -24.11
N TYR A 734 -9.25 27.56 -22.92
CA TYR A 734 -9.94 27.90 -21.66
C TYR A 734 -9.06 28.67 -20.66
N ARG A 735 -7.82 29.00 -21.05
CA ARG A 735 -6.97 29.92 -20.27
C ARG A 735 -7.62 31.30 -20.21
N ARG A 736 -7.36 32.05 -19.14
CA ARG A 736 -7.95 33.39 -18.87
C ARG A 736 -9.48 33.40 -18.66
N ARG A 737 -10.11 32.23 -18.48
CA ARG A 737 -11.54 32.11 -18.12
C ARG A 737 -11.76 31.90 -16.61
N GLY A 738 -10.71 32.01 -15.80
CA GLY A 738 -10.80 31.80 -14.34
C GLY A 738 -10.71 30.32 -13.91
N VAL A 739 -10.43 29.38 -14.82
CA VAL A 739 -10.40 27.94 -14.52
C VAL A 739 -9.30 27.58 -13.52
N ALA A 740 -8.08 28.11 -13.72
CA ALA A 740 -6.95 27.85 -12.84
C ALA A 740 -7.20 28.41 -11.42
N GLU A 741 -7.74 29.63 -11.36
CA GLU A 741 -8.14 30.29 -10.11
C GLU A 741 -9.18 29.46 -9.36
N MET A 742 -10.20 28.93 -10.05
CA MET A 742 -11.23 28.09 -9.45
C MET A 742 -10.67 26.76 -8.90
N LEU A 743 -9.74 26.12 -9.63
CA LEU A 743 -9.06 24.92 -9.15
C LEU A 743 -8.24 25.20 -7.89
N ILE A 744 -7.45 26.28 -7.88
CA ILE A 744 -6.66 26.70 -6.72
C ILE A 744 -7.57 26.99 -5.52
N LEU A 745 -8.61 27.81 -5.70
CA LEU A 745 -9.51 28.20 -4.63
C LEU A 745 -10.25 27.00 -4.04
N ARG A 746 -10.74 26.08 -4.87
CA ARG A 746 -11.41 24.86 -4.40
C ARG A 746 -10.45 23.94 -3.62
N THR A 747 -9.20 23.83 -4.07
CA THR A 747 -8.15 23.10 -3.34
C THR A 747 -7.90 23.72 -1.96
N LEU A 748 -7.75 25.04 -1.89
CA LEU A 748 -7.49 25.75 -0.62
C LEU A 748 -8.68 25.64 0.33
N ASP A 749 -9.89 25.83 -0.17
CA ASP A 749 -11.14 25.67 0.59
C ASP A 749 -11.27 24.28 1.20
N HIS A 750 -11.16 23.22 0.39
CA HIS A 750 -11.25 21.84 0.88
C HIS A 750 -10.07 21.48 1.81
N GLY A 751 -8.85 21.92 1.45
CA GLY A 751 -7.65 21.67 2.24
C GLY A 751 -7.76 22.25 3.65
N LYS A 752 -8.29 23.47 3.75
CA LYS A 752 -8.53 24.16 5.02
C LYS A 752 -9.73 23.55 5.77
N ASN A 753 -10.92 23.63 5.18
CA ASN A 753 -12.20 23.41 5.88
C ASN A 753 -12.51 21.93 6.11
N VAL A 754 -11.91 21.03 5.33
CA VAL A 754 -12.15 19.58 5.44
C VAL A 754 -10.92 18.84 5.95
N LEU A 755 -9.73 19.14 5.42
CA LEU A 755 -8.50 18.39 5.75
C LEU A 755 -7.66 19.04 6.87
N GLY A 756 -7.97 20.27 7.28
CA GLY A 756 -7.27 20.98 8.35
C GLY A 756 -5.82 21.35 8.01
N TYR A 757 -5.53 21.60 6.74
CA TYR A 757 -4.24 22.14 6.29
C TYR A 757 -4.11 23.62 6.63
N THR A 758 -2.89 23.98 7.00
CA THR A 758 -2.49 25.33 7.44
C THR A 758 -1.64 26.06 6.41
N GLY A 759 -1.20 25.37 5.35
CA GLY A 759 -0.38 25.95 4.29
C GLY A 759 -0.38 25.07 3.05
N ALA A 760 -0.16 25.69 1.89
CA ALA A 760 -0.04 24.98 0.64
C ALA A 760 1.05 25.59 -0.23
N GLU A 761 1.77 24.74 -0.97
CA GLU A 761 2.68 25.14 -2.04
C GLU A 761 2.06 24.84 -3.40
N LEU A 762 2.27 25.73 -4.38
CA LEU A 762 2.09 25.43 -5.80
C LEU A 762 3.44 25.61 -6.50
N SER A 763 3.92 24.54 -7.14
CA SER A 763 5.22 24.52 -7.82
C SER A 763 5.32 23.35 -8.80
N TRP A 764 6.16 23.39 -9.82
CA TRP A 764 6.92 24.55 -10.28
C TRP A 764 6.14 25.36 -11.31
N THR A 765 6.54 26.61 -11.45
CA THR A 765 6.12 27.48 -12.56
C THR A 765 7.37 28.12 -13.14
N PHE A 766 7.43 28.31 -14.46
CA PHE A 766 8.57 28.98 -15.08
C PHE A 766 8.52 30.49 -14.82
N GLU A 767 9.68 31.12 -14.74
CA GLU A 767 9.80 32.56 -14.50
C GLU A 767 9.03 33.44 -15.49
N ASP A 768 8.88 32.98 -16.73
CA ASP A 768 8.22 33.68 -17.84
C ASP A 768 6.78 33.19 -18.10
N ASN A 769 6.24 32.27 -17.28
CA ASN A 769 4.89 31.77 -17.45
C ASN A 769 3.84 32.66 -16.76
N ASP A 770 3.66 33.88 -17.28
CA ASP A 770 2.69 34.85 -16.79
C ASP A 770 1.24 34.33 -16.74
N LEU A 771 0.89 33.37 -17.60
CA LEU A 771 -0.44 32.77 -17.66
C LEU A 771 -0.80 31.98 -16.41
N VAL A 772 0.18 31.48 -15.67
CA VAL A 772 -0.03 30.77 -14.39
C VAL A 772 0.45 31.61 -13.21
N ASN A 773 1.56 32.34 -13.34
CA ASN A 773 2.14 33.14 -12.27
C ASN A 773 1.17 34.23 -11.79
N ARG A 774 0.56 34.98 -12.72
CA ARG A 774 -0.37 36.06 -12.35
C ARG A 774 -1.63 35.56 -11.63
N PRO A 775 -2.32 34.49 -12.09
CA PRO A 775 -3.40 33.88 -11.32
C PRO A 775 -2.99 33.46 -9.91
N ILE A 776 -1.80 32.86 -9.75
CA ILE A 776 -1.31 32.40 -8.44
C ILE A 776 -1.08 33.56 -7.48
N GLU A 777 -0.41 34.61 -7.95
CA GLU A 777 -0.21 35.86 -7.20
C GLU A 777 -1.55 36.54 -6.89
N ALA A 778 -2.46 36.59 -7.88
CA ALA A 778 -3.76 37.20 -7.72
C ALA A 778 -4.55 36.52 -6.59
N VAL A 779 -4.54 35.18 -6.50
CA VAL A 779 -5.19 34.43 -5.41
C VAL A 779 -4.50 34.62 -4.05
N GLY A 780 -3.32 35.27 -4.01
CA GLY A 780 -2.65 35.68 -2.78
C GLY A 780 -1.47 34.82 -2.36
N ALA A 781 -0.93 34.00 -3.26
CA ALA A 781 0.32 33.29 -2.99
C ALA A 781 1.51 34.24 -3.08
N LYS A 782 2.55 33.98 -2.29
CA LYS A 782 3.83 34.68 -2.38
C LYS A 782 4.90 33.74 -2.89
N ARG A 783 5.75 34.21 -3.82
CA ARG A 783 6.94 33.47 -4.20
C ARG A 783 7.85 33.36 -2.98
N TYR A 784 8.18 32.13 -2.59
CA TYR A 784 8.98 31.88 -1.38
C TYR A 784 10.25 31.07 -1.64
N LYS A 785 10.32 30.40 -2.81
CA LYS A 785 11.54 29.75 -3.30
C LYS A 785 11.74 29.99 -4.79
N THR A 786 13.01 30.07 -5.16
CA THR A 786 13.47 30.12 -6.54
C THR A 786 14.44 28.96 -6.76
N TYR A 787 14.21 28.19 -7.81
CA TYR A 787 15.10 27.14 -8.30
C TYR A 787 15.68 27.55 -9.65
N ARG A 788 16.90 27.12 -9.97
CA ARG A 788 17.58 27.46 -11.22
C ARG A 788 18.06 26.22 -11.94
N ILE A 789 17.76 26.14 -13.22
CA ILE A 789 18.42 25.24 -14.16
C ILE A 789 19.52 26.02 -14.84
N TYR A 790 20.70 25.41 -14.93
CA TYR A 790 21.87 25.94 -15.58
C TYR A 790 22.15 25.21 -16.89
N GLU A 791 22.89 25.87 -17.78
CA GLU A 791 23.41 25.29 -19.01
C GLU A 791 24.83 25.76 -19.32
N LYS A 792 25.55 24.99 -20.13
CA LYS A 792 26.86 25.33 -20.68
C LYS A 792 27.11 24.59 -21.99
N GLU A 793 27.63 25.29 -22.98
CA GLU A 793 28.19 24.67 -24.17
C GLU A 793 29.49 23.94 -23.83
N LEU A 794 29.60 22.68 -24.22
CA LEU A 794 30.74 21.84 -23.89
C LEU A 794 31.95 22.12 -24.79
N GLY A 795 31.79 22.78 -25.95
CA GLY A 795 32.86 22.87 -26.95
C GLY A 795 33.21 21.51 -27.56
N GLY A 796 33.68 21.52 -28.81
CA GLY A 796 34.03 20.33 -29.59
C GLY A 796 35.15 19.49 -28.99
#